data_AF-A0A368GG47-F1
#
_entry.id   AF-A0A368GG47-F1
#
_cell.length_a   1.000
_cell.length_b   1.000
_cell.length_c   1.000
_cell.angle_alpha   90.00
_cell.angle_beta   90.00
_cell.angle_gamma   90.00
#
_symmetry.space_group_name_H-M   'P 1'
#
loop_
_entity.id
_entity.type
_entity.pdbx_description
1 polymer ?
#
loop_
_entity_poly.entity_id
_entity_poly.type
_entity_poly.pdbx_seq_one_letter_code
_entity_poly.pdbx_strand_id
1 'polypeptide(L)'
;MMEHEWPQNWPELNSQLLEMTTQGIPLTLERIQNPPVPGSLSCAIVFAILRRLVENVATLASVTSQRRRKDMHGAICDSTNDFLSVALDVLGSCPLDHMGTLAAKNIFGWLTELCSCMTSVSLEQQLLRIVDTVVRYLGTAERNIYEQAAQCLAAIAVRKKSLFCREKHDQSIIISAFFRAEVFSAILTTTGLAADGSQFSEQHYRYLKSLCELLTTLGNFLSRVWTEKSAPPNFETFLSAIVAFFNHDSLTLKYEACDVLVGLSSHKIFREDPSFMQAIREVFANSLKAIMKNGYPSQNPPNAATRYSHMDFDDDLEWHNMFIRYRSRVQLLMAENMPLHFSYLLTVYEETVLRRVILGSQTITELEWEAMQRFARNLIQVAYEKKFAEMVGHISEKERLVMMRDTLVNTMLNTSDCDILSEMLSLHSPFLSSYADDYEKLNTYFSLLRRGLLMSAGNKTLNRHVVSLILRAVQIFPAYFKEHVASIISLYSEVSEVISKMQMAQLLQVLAVLSNSVDDESVRLELLQMAAGPSVEYIRSISWSFESVSSFVTFNAFNVPPSDAAESSSTMNRIEGHVASIISLYSEVSEVISKMQMAQLLQVLAVLSNSVDDESVRLELLQMAAGPSIEYIRSISWSFESVSSFVTFNAFNVPPSDAAESSSTMNRIELRRALTCVQGVVQQVNSDSPLGTMLIPSYPSFFKLTRCLMELHLEQNKVLFHPLFRESLTKMVASERQQIYCSVGESIEVVSGRPAVADVDPITIERQYVHDLNDQAAIHFSVTIISAAVSKFPGIIFSLPEAPELLNCLVSSIDLVPEFKLRHWIKKGWKSVMGSCPANHWPLLKEFFARIASSMHTRLQKMWADVSHIDYDSEPTEEELFYEHLTCVISREYINFLRCCYLPSEGEFLRSFFFLSSLSEDKAKALTMTPLGEWLFSNNVGLSSVIMTVFSSLTFRDSLLALRAIALCKALSEKLMECYDDEVGVYMLVCAIRSLQLHGADEVAGTPLIGLVFHIYCALRRFSDSLPQVLMQIPEVTAEIVETFDSKIRAMIAGDEILLEKQKKDMARRLLKGVITLTVGEQHKKPVYLRPLPPIEKRRRADNEPDDFADIALLFAEGRD
;
A
#
# COMPACT_ATOMS: atom_id res chain seq x y z
N MET A 1 4.45 36.24 30.96
CA MET A 1 4.21 36.48 32.40
C MET A 1 3.69 35.23 33.10
N MET A 2 2.50 34.70 32.74
CA MET A 2 1.92 33.51 33.38
C MET A 2 2.88 32.31 33.44
N GLU A 3 3.57 32.00 32.34
CA GLU A 3 4.56 30.90 32.30
C GLU A 3 5.70 31.05 33.33
N HIS A 4 6.09 32.28 33.65
CA HIS A 4 7.21 32.59 34.54
C HIS A 4 6.78 32.79 36.00
N GLU A 5 5.57 33.32 36.26
CA GLU A 5 5.13 33.71 37.61
C GLU A 5 4.00 32.85 38.20
N TRP A 6 3.01 32.44 37.42
CA TRP A 6 1.89 31.58 37.85
C TRP A 6 2.18 30.06 37.79
N PRO A 7 1.89 29.24 38.82
CA PRO A 7 0.97 29.53 39.93
C PRO A 7 1.61 30.03 41.25
N GLN A 8 2.91 29.82 41.48
CA GLN A 8 3.50 30.07 42.80
C GLN A 8 3.66 31.55 43.18
N ASN A 9 4.02 32.40 42.22
CA ASN A 9 4.28 33.83 42.49
C ASN A 9 3.08 34.71 42.15
N TRP A 10 1.99 34.13 41.64
CA TRP A 10 0.75 34.84 41.32
C TRP A 10 -0.49 33.98 41.65
N PRO A 11 -0.69 33.56 42.91
CA PRO A 11 -1.75 32.63 43.27
C PRO A 11 -3.17 33.20 43.05
N GLU A 12 -3.34 34.52 43.11
CA GLU A 12 -4.64 35.21 42.93
C GLU A 12 -5.09 35.32 41.47
N LEU A 13 -4.26 34.92 40.50
CA LEU A 13 -4.56 35.09 39.07
C LEU A 13 -5.89 34.45 38.68
N ASN A 14 -6.17 33.23 39.14
CA ASN A 14 -7.40 32.52 38.78
C ASN A 14 -8.64 33.26 39.31
N SER A 15 -8.60 33.77 40.55
CA SER A 15 -9.69 34.57 41.12
C SER A 15 -9.87 35.89 40.37
N GLN A 16 -8.79 36.56 39.98
CA GLN A 16 -8.85 37.81 39.21
C GLN A 16 -9.46 37.58 37.82
N LEU A 17 -9.02 36.54 37.10
CA LEU A 17 -9.59 36.17 35.81
C LEU A 17 -11.07 35.81 35.93
N LEU A 18 -11.46 35.08 36.98
CA LEU A 18 -12.86 34.73 37.24
C LEU A 18 -13.72 35.98 37.50
N GLU A 19 -13.21 36.94 38.28
CA GLU A 19 -13.89 38.21 38.51
C GLU A 19 -14.08 39.01 37.21
N MET A 20 -13.05 39.07 36.35
CA MET A 20 -13.11 39.73 35.05
C MET A 20 -14.13 39.10 34.09
N THR A 21 -14.43 37.80 34.23
CA THR A 21 -15.48 37.14 33.41
C THR A 21 -16.90 37.52 33.84
N THR A 22 -17.10 37.98 35.08
CA THR A 22 -18.44 38.21 35.68
C THR A 22 -18.74 39.70 35.88
N GLN A 23 -17.72 40.51 36.16
CA GLN A 23 -17.83 41.96 36.27
C GLN A 23 -17.37 42.58 34.95
N GLY A 24 -18.30 43.15 34.18
CA GLY A 24 -17.89 44.08 33.12
C GLY A 24 -17.00 45.17 33.73
N ILE A 25 -15.91 45.52 33.05
CA ILE A 25 -14.88 46.44 33.56
C ILE A 25 -15.56 47.75 34.02
N PRO A 26 -15.55 48.11 35.32
CA PRO A 26 -15.83 49.47 35.73
C PRO A 26 -14.58 50.27 35.38
N LEU A 27 -14.59 50.98 34.26
CA LEU A 27 -13.59 52.01 34.02
C LEU A 27 -13.74 53.03 35.16
N THR A 28 -12.61 53.31 35.80
CA THR A 28 -12.48 54.21 36.94
C THR A 28 -13.10 55.58 36.66
N LEU A 29 -13.71 56.12 37.71
CA LEU A 29 -14.21 57.48 37.93
C LEU A 29 -13.77 58.56 36.90
N GLU A 30 -14.50 58.71 35.80
CA GLU A 30 -15.04 60.00 35.34
C GLU A 30 -15.88 59.83 34.06
N ARG A 31 -17.00 60.57 34.01
CA ARG A 31 -17.91 60.79 32.86
C ARG A 31 -18.88 59.67 32.46
N ILE A 32 -20.06 59.82 33.07
CA ILE A 32 -21.40 59.68 32.46
C ILE A 32 -21.36 60.02 30.96
N GLN A 33 -21.47 59.02 30.06
CA GLN A 33 -22.29 59.08 28.83
C GLN A 33 -22.29 57.83 27.93
N ASN A 34 -21.48 56.79 28.18
CA ASN A 34 -21.54 55.54 27.39
C ASN A 34 -21.94 54.32 28.23
N PRO A 35 -22.77 53.39 27.69
CA PRO A 35 -23.18 52.19 28.42
C PRO A 35 -21.95 51.30 28.73
N PRO A 36 -21.98 50.51 29.82
CA PRO A 36 -20.88 49.61 30.18
C PRO A 36 -20.54 48.70 29.00
N VAL A 37 -19.23 48.51 28.75
CA VAL A 37 -18.76 47.49 27.81
C VAL A 37 -19.32 46.14 28.28
N PRO A 38 -20.07 45.40 27.45
CA PRO A 38 -20.72 44.18 27.89
C PRO A 38 -19.67 43.19 28.41
N GLY A 39 -19.93 42.55 29.56
CA GLY A 39 -19.06 41.53 30.18
C GLY A 39 -18.64 40.40 29.24
N SER A 40 -19.28 40.29 28.07
CA SER A 40 -18.88 39.44 26.95
C SER A 40 -17.46 39.72 26.42
N LEU A 41 -16.99 40.98 26.35
CA LEU A 41 -15.63 41.25 25.83
C LEU A 41 -14.54 40.82 26.80
N SER A 42 -14.67 41.16 28.08
CA SER A 42 -13.72 40.73 29.12
C SER A 42 -13.69 39.20 29.21
N CYS A 43 -14.87 38.57 29.16
CA CYS A 43 -14.99 37.12 29.10
C CYS A 43 -14.27 36.52 27.87
N ALA A 44 -14.46 37.09 26.67
CA ALA A 44 -13.78 36.62 25.46
C ALA A 44 -12.26 36.65 25.58
N ILE A 45 -11.70 37.72 26.17
CA ILE A 45 -10.26 37.87 26.38
C ILE A 45 -9.76 36.83 27.38
N VAL A 46 -10.47 36.64 28.50
CA VAL A 46 -10.08 35.66 29.52
C VAL A 46 -10.02 34.24 28.93
N PHE A 47 -11.05 33.81 28.19
CA PHE A 47 -11.03 32.48 27.58
C PHE A 47 -10.01 32.34 26.44
N ALA A 48 -9.66 33.42 25.74
CA ALA A 48 -8.55 33.40 24.79
C ALA A 48 -7.20 33.19 25.50
N ILE A 49 -6.99 33.84 26.65
CA ILE A 49 -5.80 33.67 27.49
C ILE A 49 -5.74 32.24 28.04
N LEU A 50 -6.85 31.73 28.60
CA LEU A 50 -6.93 30.39 29.15
C LEU A 50 -6.69 29.33 28.06
N ARG A 51 -7.28 29.49 26.88
CA ARG A 51 -7.01 28.62 25.72
C ARG A 51 -5.52 28.56 25.41
N ARG A 52 -4.88 29.74 25.26
CA ARG A 52 -3.44 29.81 24.97
C ARG A 52 -2.60 29.18 26.08
N LEU A 53 -3.00 29.35 27.33
CA LEU A 53 -2.31 28.74 28.47
C LEU A 53 -2.35 27.21 28.40
N VAL A 54 -3.52 26.63 28.10
CA VAL A 54 -3.68 25.19 27.94
C VAL A 54 -2.87 24.70 26.73
N GLU A 55 -2.94 25.39 25.58
CA GLU A 55 -2.13 25.08 24.39
C GLU A 55 -0.64 25.03 24.76
N ASN A 56 -0.12 26.05 25.44
CA ASN A 56 1.31 26.16 25.77
C ASN A 56 1.76 25.11 26.80
N VAL A 57 0.92 24.76 27.77
CA VAL A 57 1.26 23.85 28.88
C VAL A 57 1.06 22.38 28.49
N ALA A 58 -0.02 22.06 27.77
CA ALA A 58 -0.46 20.70 27.57
C ALA A 58 -0.25 20.20 26.13
N THR A 59 -0.55 21.01 25.11
CA THR A 59 -0.55 20.56 23.72
C THR A 59 0.77 20.81 23.01
N LEU A 60 1.24 22.06 23.01
CA LEU A 60 2.55 22.46 22.48
C LEU A 60 3.70 22.16 23.44
N ALA A 61 3.37 21.95 24.73
CA ALA A 61 4.30 21.74 25.84
C ALA A 61 5.52 22.69 25.84
N SER A 62 5.32 23.91 25.33
CA SER A 62 6.33 24.95 25.06
C SER A 62 7.03 25.48 26.31
N VAL A 63 6.49 25.23 27.50
CA VAL A 63 7.13 25.56 28.78
C VAL A 63 8.36 24.66 28.99
N THR A 64 9.54 25.25 28.87
CA THR A 64 10.85 24.56 28.90
C THR A 64 11.11 23.82 30.21
N SER A 65 10.68 24.37 31.35
CA SER A 65 10.83 23.73 32.65
C SER A 65 9.69 22.75 32.91
N GLN A 66 10.02 21.45 32.93
CA GLN A 66 9.03 20.39 33.12
C GLN A 66 8.41 20.40 34.53
N ARG A 67 9.18 20.75 35.57
CA ARG A 67 8.64 21.00 36.92
C ARG A 67 7.59 22.10 36.88
N ARG A 68 7.91 23.22 36.23
CA ARG A 68 7.00 24.34 36.10
C ARG A 68 5.75 23.98 35.30
N ARG A 69 5.91 23.27 34.19
CA ARG A 69 4.81 22.76 33.37
C ARG A 69 3.88 21.84 34.17
N LYS A 70 4.44 20.96 35.01
CA LYS A 70 3.66 20.10 35.91
C LYS A 70 2.89 20.90 36.95
N ASP A 71 3.53 21.90 37.56
CA ASP A 71 2.88 22.77 38.55
C ASP A 71 1.74 23.59 37.91
N MET A 72 1.98 24.15 36.71
CA MET A 72 0.97 24.84 35.91
C MET A 72 -0.17 23.90 35.51
N HIS A 73 0.14 22.70 35.02
CA HIS A 73 -0.89 21.70 34.68
C HIS A 73 -1.73 21.32 35.91
N GLY A 74 -1.11 21.16 37.08
CA GLY A 74 -1.82 20.94 38.34
C GLY A 74 -2.78 22.10 38.65
N ALA A 75 -2.29 23.34 38.59
CA ALA A 75 -3.12 24.52 38.84
C ALA A 75 -4.24 24.73 37.80
N ILE A 76 -4.05 24.34 36.54
CA ILE A 76 -5.12 24.31 35.54
C ILE A 76 -6.17 23.28 35.94
N CYS A 77 -5.77 22.06 36.30
CA CYS A 77 -6.70 21.02 36.77
C CYS A 77 -7.53 21.49 37.97
N ASP A 78 -6.89 22.14 38.94
CA ASP A 78 -7.53 22.62 40.17
C ASP A 78 -8.58 23.71 39.91
N SER A 79 -8.30 24.61 38.94
CA SER A 79 -9.19 25.72 38.58
C SER A 79 -10.20 25.41 37.47
N THR A 80 -10.10 24.23 36.84
CA THR A 80 -10.93 23.86 35.68
C THR A 80 -12.42 23.92 36.00
N ASN A 81 -12.84 23.47 37.19
CA ASN A 81 -14.26 23.41 37.55
C ASN A 81 -14.91 24.80 37.62
N ASP A 82 -14.19 25.79 38.16
CA ASP A 82 -14.68 27.14 38.36
C ASP A 82 -14.85 27.86 37.01
N PHE A 83 -13.81 27.81 36.16
CA PHE A 83 -13.89 28.35 34.81
C PHE A 83 -14.90 27.62 33.94
N LEU A 84 -15.06 26.31 34.11
CA LEU A 84 -16.06 25.52 33.37
C LEU A 84 -17.48 25.92 33.75
N SER A 85 -17.77 26.15 35.03
CA SER A 85 -19.12 26.61 35.42
C SER A 85 -19.43 27.97 34.80
N VAL A 86 -18.50 28.93 34.89
CA VAL A 86 -18.69 30.26 34.31
C VAL A 86 -18.80 30.21 32.79
N ALA A 87 -17.98 29.40 32.12
CA ALA A 87 -18.07 29.18 30.68
C ALA A 87 -19.49 28.75 30.27
N LEU A 88 -20.07 27.79 30.99
CA LEU A 88 -21.40 27.25 30.70
C LEU A 88 -22.52 28.25 31.03
N ASP A 89 -22.38 29.04 32.11
CA ASP A 89 -23.33 30.10 32.46
C ASP A 89 -23.34 31.24 31.43
N VAL A 90 -22.15 31.65 30.98
CA VAL A 90 -21.99 32.64 29.91
C VAL A 90 -22.60 32.09 28.62
N LEU A 91 -22.24 30.87 28.19
CA LEU A 91 -22.82 30.26 26.99
C LEU A 91 -24.35 30.10 27.09
N GLY A 92 -24.90 29.90 28.30
CA GLY A 92 -26.34 29.77 28.51
C GLY A 92 -27.13 31.07 28.33
N SER A 93 -26.49 32.22 28.53
CA SER A 93 -27.13 33.56 28.57
C SER A 93 -26.51 34.56 27.59
N CYS A 94 -25.58 34.11 26.73
CA CYS A 94 -24.78 34.95 25.85
C CYS A 94 -25.65 35.68 24.81
N PRO A 95 -25.52 37.01 24.64
CA PRO A 95 -26.15 37.70 23.54
C PRO A 95 -25.51 37.27 22.20
N LEU A 96 -26.32 37.06 21.16
CA LEU A 96 -25.84 36.72 19.81
C LEU A 96 -25.32 37.94 19.03
N ASP A 97 -24.69 38.89 19.74
CA ASP A 97 -24.09 40.08 19.16
C ASP A 97 -22.59 39.87 18.83
N HIS A 98 -21.87 40.95 18.48
CA HIS A 98 -20.45 40.83 18.15
C HIS A 98 -19.62 40.22 19.27
N MET A 99 -19.80 40.73 20.47
CA MET A 99 -18.93 40.43 21.60
C MET A 99 -19.32 39.11 22.25
N GLY A 100 -20.61 38.80 22.33
CA GLY A 100 -21.08 37.51 22.83
C GLY A 100 -20.69 36.34 21.92
N THR A 101 -20.77 36.52 20.60
CA THR A 101 -20.31 35.47 19.66
C THR A 101 -18.80 35.25 19.79
N LEU A 102 -18.02 36.31 19.99
CA LEU A 102 -16.57 36.21 20.20
C LEU A 102 -16.26 35.49 21.53
N ALA A 103 -17.00 35.77 22.60
CA ALA A 103 -16.88 35.07 23.87
C ALA A 103 -17.14 33.57 23.71
N ALA A 104 -18.26 33.22 23.08
CA ALA A 104 -18.64 31.83 22.85
C ALA A 104 -17.61 31.07 22.00
N LYS A 105 -17.07 31.69 20.93
CA LYS A 105 -15.99 31.09 20.12
C LYS A 105 -14.72 30.80 20.92
N ASN A 106 -14.31 31.72 21.79
CA ASN A 106 -13.13 31.52 22.64
C ASN A 106 -13.38 30.45 23.71
N ILE A 107 -14.58 30.38 24.28
CA ILE A 107 -14.98 29.32 25.21
C ILE A 107 -14.94 27.95 24.51
N PHE A 108 -15.50 27.83 23.29
CA PHE A 108 -15.42 26.59 22.52
C PHE A 108 -13.98 26.19 22.22
N GLY A 109 -13.14 27.13 21.79
CA GLY A 109 -11.72 26.87 21.55
C GLY A 109 -11.00 26.38 22.81
N TRP A 110 -11.28 26.98 23.96
CA TRP A 110 -10.74 26.53 25.25
C TRP A 110 -11.25 25.12 25.63
N LEU A 111 -12.54 24.84 25.47
CA LEU A 111 -13.12 23.53 25.74
C LEU A 111 -12.56 22.43 24.84
N THR A 112 -12.41 22.71 23.54
CA THR A 112 -11.78 21.82 22.55
C THR A 112 -10.38 21.44 23.02
N GLU A 113 -9.57 22.46 23.33
CA GLU A 113 -8.19 22.26 23.74
C GLU A 113 -8.12 21.43 25.02
N LEU A 114 -8.89 21.82 26.02
CA LEU A 114 -8.92 21.20 27.33
C LEU A 114 -9.42 19.74 27.27
N CYS A 115 -10.40 19.43 26.42
CA CYS A 115 -10.85 18.06 26.20
C CYS A 115 -9.82 17.19 25.46
N SER A 116 -9.02 17.77 24.58
CA SER A 116 -8.04 17.03 23.78
C SER A 116 -6.80 16.61 24.59
N CYS A 117 -6.36 17.44 25.54
CA CYS A 117 -5.07 17.28 26.21
C CYS A 117 -5.16 17.01 27.72
N MET A 118 -6.33 17.21 28.36
CA MET A 118 -6.48 17.07 29.81
C MET A 118 -7.56 16.08 30.24
N THR A 119 -7.23 15.25 31.23
CA THR A 119 -8.22 14.43 31.95
C THR A 119 -8.58 15.11 33.27
N SER A 120 -9.72 15.80 33.33
CA SER A 120 -10.28 16.33 34.57
C SER A 120 -11.58 15.59 34.94
N VAL A 121 -11.72 15.27 36.22
CA VAL A 121 -12.93 14.67 36.83
C VAL A 121 -14.11 15.65 36.72
N SER A 122 -13.86 16.95 36.80
CA SER A 122 -14.89 18.00 36.69
C SER A 122 -15.58 17.99 35.33
N LEU A 123 -14.85 17.65 34.26
CA LEU A 123 -15.41 17.54 32.90
C LEU A 123 -16.32 16.32 32.77
N GLU A 124 -16.00 15.21 33.43
CA GLU A 124 -16.83 14.01 33.43
C GLU A 124 -18.14 14.26 34.18
N GLN A 125 -18.06 14.95 35.33
CA GLN A 125 -19.23 15.33 36.12
C GLN A 125 -20.17 16.31 35.39
N GLN A 126 -19.62 17.25 34.61
CA GLN A 126 -20.41 18.26 33.90
C GLN A 126 -20.67 17.91 32.42
N LEU A 127 -20.29 16.71 31.94
CA LEU A 127 -20.35 16.36 30.52
C LEU A 127 -21.73 16.58 29.89
N LEU A 128 -22.79 16.16 30.58
CA LEU A 128 -24.17 16.35 30.12
C LEU A 128 -24.49 17.84 29.91
N ARG A 129 -24.15 18.68 30.88
CA ARG A 129 -24.37 20.14 30.83
C ARG A 129 -23.55 20.79 29.72
N ILE A 130 -22.32 20.33 29.48
CA ILE A 130 -21.48 20.81 28.37
C ILE A 130 -22.15 20.50 27.04
N VAL A 131 -22.51 19.24 26.81
CA VAL A 131 -23.15 18.80 25.56
C VAL A 131 -24.47 19.56 25.33
N ASP A 132 -25.33 19.66 26.34
CA ASP A 132 -26.62 20.37 26.25
C ASP A 132 -26.45 21.87 25.96
N THR A 133 -25.34 22.46 26.40
CA THR A 133 -25.06 23.88 26.17
C THR A 133 -24.50 24.12 24.77
N VAL A 134 -23.51 23.32 24.35
CA VAL A 134 -22.84 23.49 23.05
C VAL A 134 -23.77 23.12 21.89
N VAL A 135 -24.59 22.07 22.03
CA VAL A 135 -25.52 21.61 20.98
C VAL A 135 -26.51 22.68 20.55
N ARG A 136 -26.94 23.58 21.46
CA ARG A 136 -27.82 24.70 21.13
C ARG A 136 -27.24 25.64 20.07
N TYR A 137 -25.91 25.73 19.99
CA TYR A 137 -25.22 26.57 19.02
C TYR A 137 -25.12 25.96 17.61
N LEU A 138 -25.44 24.67 17.43
CA LEU A 138 -25.48 24.03 16.10
C LEU A 138 -26.55 24.66 15.19
N GLY A 139 -27.62 25.22 15.76
CA GLY A 139 -28.66 25.92 15.01
C GLY A 139 -28.41 27.43 14.81
N THR A 140 -27.29 27.95 15.30
CA THR A 140 -27.04 29.41 15.40
C THR A 140 -26.17 29.88 14.24
N ALA A 141 -26.76 30.59 13.27
CA ALA A 141 -26.11 31.01 12.02
C ALA A 141 -25.10 32.16 12.20
N GLU A 142 -25.21 32.93 13.29
CA GLU A 142 -24.44 34.13 13.54
C GLU A 142 -22.93 33.86 13.49
N ARG A 143 -22.27 34.43 12.48
CA ARG A 143 -20.80 34.38 12.28
C ARG A 143 -20.23 32.97 12.28
N ASN A 144 -21.01 31.98 11.85
CA ASN A 144 -20.58 30.60 11.67
C ASN A 144 -20.19 29.91 12.99
N ILE A 145 -20.79 30.35 14.11
CA ILE A 145 -20.56 29.75 15.42
C ILE A 145 -20.95 28.27 15.47
N TYR A 146 -21.94 27.87 14.65
CA TYR A 146 -22.34 26.47 14.49
C TYR A 146 -21.17 25.54 14.12
N GLU A 147 -20.18 26.02 13.36
CA GLU A 147 -19.05 25.21 12.88
C GLU A 147 -18.09 24.94 14.04
N GLN A 148 -17.79 25.99 14.82
CA GLN A 148 -16.96 25.87 16.01
C GLN A 148 -17.65 25.03 17.10
N ALA A 149 -18.98 25.10 17.21
CA ALA A 149 -19.74 24.25 18.11
C ALA A 149 -19.66 22.77 17.71
N ALA A 150 -19.78 22.44 16.42
CA ALA A 150 -19.63 21.07 15.93
C ALA A 150 -18.21 20.52 16.17
N GLN A 151 -17.17 21.31 15.88
CA GLN A 151 -15.77 20.95 16.16
C GLN A 151 -15.53 20.72 17.66
N CYS A 152 -16.10 21.59 18.52
CA CYS A 152 -16.01 21.42 19.97
C CYS A 152 -16.67 20.12 20.43
N LEU A 153 -17.84 19.77 19.90
CA LEU A 153 -18.52 18.51 20.21
C LEU A 153 -17.72 17.30 19.72
N ALA A 154 -17.10 17.37 18.54
CA ALA A 154 -16.25 16.30 18.01
C ALA A 154 -15.04 16.06 18.92
N ALA A 155 -14.37 17.13 19.37
CA ALA A 155 -13.25 17.05 20.30
C ALA A 155 -13.65 16.43 21.66
N ILE A 156 -14.85 16.76 22.15
CA ILE A 156 -15.41 16.14 23.37
C ILE A 156 -15.62 14.62 23.16
N ALA A 157 -16.08 14.22 21.97
CA ALA A 157 -16.35 12.82 21.63
C ALA A 157 -15.07 11.96 21.44
N VAL A 158 -13.96 12.53 20.95
CA VAL A 158 -12.66 11.81 20.78
C VAL A 158 -11.90 11.63 22.11
N ARG A 159 -12.26 12.36 23.18
CA ARG A 159 -11.45 12.48 24.41
C ARG A 159 -10.83 11.15 24.87
N LYS A 160 -9.49 11.06 24.77
CA LYS A 160 -8.72 9.91 25.22
C LYS A 160 -8.62 9.93 26.74
N LYS A 161 -9.19 8.93 27.42
CA LYS A 161 -8.85 8.68 28.83
C LYS A 161 -7.36 8.29 28.89
N SER A 162 -6.57 9.07 29.63
CA SER A 162 -5.22 8.66 30.02
C SER A 162 -5.30 7.26 30.63
N LEU A 163 -4.43 6.34 30.17
CA LEU A 163 -4.34 4.94 30.59
C LEU A 163 -4.21 4.75 32.13
N PHE A 164 -3.99 5.83 32.89
CA PHE A 164 -3.76 5.84 34.32
C PHE A 164 -4.99 5.75 35.22
N CYS A 165 -6.19 6.03 34.71
CA CYS A 165 -7.38 5.99 35.56
C CYS A 165 -7.87 4.54 35.72
N ARG A 166 -7.43 3.93 36.84
CA ARG A 166 -7.99 2.72 37.44
C ARG A 166 -9.50 2.88 37.55
N GLU A 167 -10.26 2.33 36.60
CA GLU A 167 -11.54 1.65 36.80
C GLU A 167 -12.18 1.38 35.43
N LYS A 168 -12.58 0.12 35.23
CA LYS A 168 -13.14 -0.42 33.99
C LYS A 168 -14.55 0.10 33.65
N HIS A 169 -15.07 1.11 34.35
CA HIS A 169 -16.52 1.30 34.42
C HIS A 169 -17.16 2.49 33.71
N ASP A 170 -16.45 3.40 33.04
CA ASP A 170 -17.17 4.61 32.55
C ASP A 170 -16.64 5.23 31.24
N GLN A 171 -16.44 4.40 30.21
CA GLN A 171 -16.35 4.91 28.82
C GLN A 171 -17.75 5.07 28.18
N SER A 172 -18.81 4.57 28.83
CA SER A 172 -20.20 4.67 28.38
C SER A 172 -20.79 6.07 28.59
N ILE A 173 -20.23 6.92 29.48
CA ILE A 173 -20.77 8.28 29.74
C ILE A 173 -20.83 9.14 28.47
N ILE A 174 -19.83 9.05 27.59
CA ILE A 174 -19.83 9.82 26.33
C ILE A 174 -21.00 9.37 25.45
N ILE A 175 -21.18 8.05 25.31
CA ILE A 175 -22.29 7.50 24.53
C ILE A 175 -23.64 7.90 25.16
N SER A 176 -23.78 7.78 26.48
CA SER A 176 -25.01 8.16 27.18
C SER A 176 -25.29 9.66 27.16
N ALA A 177 -24.27 10.52 27.00
CA ALA A 177 -24.46 11.96 26.87
C ALA A 177 -24.93 12.38 25.47
N PHE A 178 -24.34 11.79 24.42
CA PHE A 178 -24.59 12.17 23.02
C PHE A 178 -25.80 11.47 22.40
N PHE A 179 -26.05 10.20 22.73
CA PHE A 179 -27.15 9.42 22.14
C PHE A 179 -28.51 9.68 22.82
N ARG A 180 -28.66 10.75 23.61
CA ARG A 180 -29.96 11.21 24.12
C ARG A 180 -30.80 11.81 22.99
N ALA A 181 -32.11 11.62 23.04
CA ALA A 181 -33.03 12.05 21.98
C ALA A 181 -32.92 13.54 21.62
N GLU A 182 -32.86 14.42 22.63
CA GLU A 182 -32.80 15.88 22.42
C GLU A 182 -31.50 16.31 21.71
N VAL A 183 -30.36 15.82 22.19
CA VAL A 183 -29.03 16.11 21.64
C VAL A 183 -28.91 15.57 20.23
N PHE A 184 -29.26 14.29 20.07
CA PHE A 184 -29.07 13.58 18.81
C PHE A 184 -30.00 14.13 17.72
N SER A 185 -31.24 14.47 18.06
CA SER A 185 -32.17 15.13 17.15
C SER A 185 -31.61 16.48 16.67
N ALA A 186 -31.03 17.30 17.55
CA ALA A 186 -30.47 18.59 17.17
C ALA A 186 -29.29 18.45 16.18
N ILE A 187 -28.39 17.47 16.42
CA ILE A 187 -27.27 17.17 15.52
C ILE A 187 -27.80 16.76 14.14
N LEU A 188 -28.80 15.86 14.08
CA LEU A 188 -29.33 15.39 12.81
C LEU A 188 -30.11 16.45 12.04
N THR A 189 -30.94 17.25 12.72
CA THR A 189 -31.67 18.36 12.08
C THR A 189 -30.71 19.35 11.44
N THR A 190 -29.66 19.74 12.17
CA THR A 190 -28.66 20.70 11.65
C THR A 190 -27.78 20.09 10.56
N THR A 191 -27.53 18.78 10.60
CA THR A 191 -26.87 18.04 9.52
C THR A 191 -27.68 18.07 8.22
N GLY A 192 -29.00 17.83 8.30
CA GLY A 192 -29.88 17.94 7.14
C GLY A 192 -29.88 19.35 6.53
N LEU A 193 -30.00 20.38 7.37
CA LEU A 193 -29.95 21.78 6.93
C LEU A 193 -28.60 22.16 6.29
N ALA A 194 -27.49 21.70 6.86
CA ALA A 194 -26.16 21.92 6.30
C ALA A 194 -26.00 21.21 4.95
N ALA A 195 -26.54 19.99 4.81
CA ALA A 195 -26.49 19.22 3.58
C ALA A 195 -27.20 19.93 2.42
N ASP A 196 -28.40 20.48 2.65
CA ASP A 196 -29.21 21.16 1.63
C ASP A 196 -28.49 22.36 0.97
N GLY A 197 -27.67 23.09 1.74
CA GLY A 197 -26.92 24.26 1.25
C GLY A 197 -25.49 23.94 0.76
N SER A 198 -24.96 22.76 1.08
CA SER A 198 -23.53 22.46 0.95
C SER A 198 -23.01 22.44 -0.49
N GLN A 199 -23.85 22.12 -1.48
CA GLN A 199 -23.44 22.07 -2.89
C GLN A 199 -23.11 23.46 -3.47
N PHE A 200 -23.67 24.52 -2.89
CA PHE A 200 -23.61 25.88 -3.42
C PHE A 200 -22.83 26.85 -2.52
N SER A 201 -22.42 26.40 -1.34
CA SER A 201 -21.75 27.23 -0.36
C SER A 201 -20.65 26.45 0.34
N GLU A 202 -19.40 26.85 0.09
CA GLU A 202 -18.24 26.27 0.76
C GLU A 202 -18.36 26.36 2.29
N GLN A 203 -18.96 27.43 2.80
CA GLN A 203 -19.22 27.61 4.22
C GLN A 203 -20.20 26.56 4.78
N HIS A 204 -21.30 26.26 4.07
CA HIS A 204 -22.23 25.20 4.48
C HIS A 204 -21.57 23.82 4.32
N TYR A 205 -20.69 23.64 3.34
CA TYR A 205 -19.94 22.41 3.16
C TYR A 205 -18.90 22.17 4.27
N ARG A 206 -18.15 23.20 4.70
CA ARG A 206 -17.25 23.11 5.87
C ARG A 206 -18.01 22.76 7.15
N TYR A 207 -19.21 23.31 7.30
CA TYR A 207 -20.09 22.94 8.42
C TYR A 207 -20.49 21.47 8.35
N LEU A 208 -20.96 21.01 7.19
CA LEU A 208 -21.34 19.62 6.97
C LEU A 208 -20.16 18.66 7.22
N LYS A 209 -18.94 19.03 6.81
CA LYS A 209 -17.71 18.28 7.14
C LYS A 209 -17.51 18.18 8.65
N SER A 210 -17.67 19.26 9.39
CA SER A 210 -17.54 19.27 10.87
C SER A 210 -18.62 18.41 11.56
N LEU A 211 -19.85 18.39 11.04
CA LEU A 211 -20.92 17.51 11.55
C LEU A 211 -20.68 16.03 11.20
N CYS A 212 -20.15 15.76 10.01
CA CYS A 212 -19.73 14.42 9.59
C CYS A 212 -18.59 13.92 10.49
N GLU A 213 -17.60 14.76 10.78
CA GLU A 213 -16.50 14.45 11.71
C GLU A 213 -17.01 14.12 13.11
N LEU A 214 -17.98 14.90 13.63
CA LEU A 214 -18.62 14.60 14.92
C LEU A 214 -19.29 13.22 14.92
N LEU A 215 -20.12 12.92 13.91
CA LEU A 215 -20.85 11.65 13.83
C LEU A 215 -19.89 10.46 13.60
N THR A 216 -18.87 10.65 12.76
CA THR A 216 -17.91 9.59 12.45
C THR A 216 -16.97 9.32 13.61
N THR A 217 -16.56 10.36 14.33
CA THR A 217 -15.89 10.25 15.62
C THR A 217 -16.70 9.41 16.60
N LEU A 218 -17.99 9.73 16.78
CA LEU A 218 -18.87 8.99 17.69
C LEU A 218 -19.00 7.52 17.28
N GLY A 219 -19.13 7.23 15.99
CA GLY A 219 -19.19 5.87 15.46
C GLY A 219 -17.90 5.07 15.66
N ASN A 220 -16.76 5.70 15.35
CA ASN A 220 -15.44 5.09 15.54
C ASN A 220 -15.15 4.86 17.03
N PHE A 221 -15.52 5.80 17.89
CA PHE A 221 -15.44 5.61 19.34
C PHE A 221 -16.34 4.46 19.80
N LEU A 222 -17.60 4.44 19.36
CA LEU A 222 -18.59 3.40 19.68
C LEU A 222 -18.07 2.00 19.31
N SER A 223 -17.48 1.83 18.13
CA SER A 223 -16.90 0.55 17.68
C SER A 223 -15.77 0.01 18.57
N ARG A 224 -15.10 0.88 19.34
CA ARG A 224 -13.94 0.53 20.18
C ARG A 224 -14.32 0.28 21.63
N VAL A 225 -15.30 1.01 22.17
CA VAL A 225 -15.58 1.04 23.61
C VAL A 225 -16.86 0.34 24.04
N TRP A 226 -17.79 0.07 23.12
CA TRP A 226 -19.10 -0.47 23.48
C TRP A 226 -19.03 -1.93 23.93
N THR A 227 -19.49 -2.20 25.15
CA THR A 227 -19.49 -3.55 25.74
C THR A 227 -20.87 -4.09 26.09
N GLU A 228 -21.90 -3.25 26.00
CA GLU A 228 -23.27 -3.64 26.33
C GLU A 228 -23.87 -4.53 25.24
N LYS A 229 -24.75 -5.45 25.63
CA LYS A 229 -25.35 -6.44 24.72
C LYS A 229 -26.34 -5.83 23.72
N SER A 230 -26.97 -4.72 24.08
CA SER A 230 -27.91 -3.98 23.23
C SER A 230 -27.23 -2.79 22.59
N ALA A 231 -27.73 -2.36 21.43
CA ALA A 231 -27.34 -1.11 20.81
C ALA A 231 -27.69 0.11 21.69
N PRO A 232 -26.95 1.23 21.56
CA PRO A 232 -27.28 2.47 22.27
C PRO A 232 -28.63 3.05 21.81
N PRO A 233 -29.25 3.95 22.60
CA PRO A 233 -30.48 4.64 22.18
C PRO A 233 -30.24 5.43 20.89
N ASN A 234 -31.23 5.57 20.01
CA ASN A 234 -31.11 6.27 18.72
C ASN A 234 -30.04 5.71 17.75
N PHE A 235 -29.55 4.48 17.98
CA PHE A 235 -28.56 3.84 17.10
C PHE A 235 -29.04 3.69 15.65
N GLU A 236 -30.31 3.34 15.43
CA GLU A 236 -30.90 3.25 14.09
C GLU A 236 -30.82 4.59 13.35
N THR A 237 -31.18 5.69 14.01
CA THR A 237 -31.13 7.02 13.41
C THR A 237 -29.70 7.49 13.15
N PHE A 238 -28.76 7.11 14.04
CA PHE A 238 -27.32 7.31 13.81
C PHE A 238 -26.86 6.60 12.55
N LEU A 239 -27.23 5.33 12.38
CA LEU A 239 -26.90 4.56 11.21
C LEU A 239 -27.49 5.17 9.93
N SER A 240 -28.74 5.63 9.96
CA SER A 240 -29.35 6.34 8.81
C SER A 240 -28.54 7.56 8.39
N ALA A 241 -27.98 8.32 9.34
CA ALA A 241 -27.11 9.46 9.03
C ALA A 241 -25.78 9.04 8.41
N ILE A 242 -25.15 7.98 8.92
CA ILE A 242 -23.91 7.42 8.35
C ILE A 242 -24.17 6.87 6.93
N VAL A 243 -25.29 6.19 6.70
CA VAL A 243 -25.70 5.72 5.37
C VAL A 243 -25.96 6.89 4.43
N ALA A 244 -26.56 7.99 4.91
CA ALA A 244 -26.74 9.20 4.11
C ALA A 244 -25.40 9.82 3.69
N PHE A 245 -24.42 9.90 4.60
CA PHE A 245 -23.06 10.35 4.25
C PHE A 245 -22.35 9.41 3.28
N PHE A 246 -22.50 8.09 3.44
CA PHE A 246 -21.95 7.11 2.50
C PHE A 246 -22.53 7.29 1.08
N ASN A 247 -23.78 7.73 0.97
CA ASN A 247 -24.44 7.97 -0.32
C ASN A 247 -24.30 9.40 -0.84
N HIS A 248 -23.63 10.29 -0.10
CA HIS A 248 -23.45 11.69 -0.46
C HIS A 248 -22.47 11.86 -1.64
N ASP A 249 -22.58 12.95 -2.42
CA ASP A 249 -21.75 13.14 -3.62
C ASP A 249 -20.27 13.45 -3.32
N SER A 250 -19.97 14.10 -2.19
CA SER A 250 -18.60 14.34 -1.71
C SER A 250 -17.83 13.04 -1.42
N LEU A 251 -16.65 12.88 -2.03
CA LEU A 251 -15.74 11.76 -1.78
C LEU A 251 -15.22 11.76 -0.32
N THR A 252 -14.99 12.93 0.26
CA THR A 252 -14.52 13.09 1.64
C THR A 252 -15.53 12.53 2.63
N LEU A 253 -16.81 12.92 2.51
CA LEU A 253 -17.85 12.44 3.42
C LEU A 253 -18.12 10.94 3.25
N LYS A 254 -18.05 10.43 2.01
CA LYS A 254 -18.15 8.99 1.71
C LYS A 254 -17.07 8.19 2.43
N TYR A 255 -15.83 8.68 2.39
CA TYR A 255 -14.68 8.01 2.99
C TYR A 255 -14.82 7.87 4.51
N GLU A 256 -15.12 8.97 5.19
CA GLU A 256 -15.30 9.00 6.64
C GLU A 256 -16.45 8.09 7.11
N ALA A 257 -17.58 8.13 6.40
CA ALA A 257 -18.72 7.24 6.70
C ALA A 257 -18.37 5.75 6.49
N CYS A 258 -17.59 5.43 5.46
CA CYS A 258 -17.16 4.07 5.19
C CYS A 258 -16.23 3.52 6.29
N ASP A 259 -15.34 4.35 6.84
CA ASP A 259 -14.44 3.95 7.93
C ASP A 259 -15.22 3.53 9.18
N VAL A 260 -16.26 4.28 9.54
CA VAL A 260 -17.17 3.94 10.65
C VAL A 260 -17.86 2.60 10.42
N LEU A 261 -18.41 2.39 9.21
CA LEU A 261 -19.10 1.14 8.88
C LEU A 261 -18.13 -0.05 9.00
N VAL A 262 -16.88 0.08 8.52
CA VAL A 262 -15.85 -0.95 8.67
C VAL A 262 -15.54 -1.20 10.15
N GLY A 263 -15.38 -0.14 10.96
CA GLY A 263 -15.18 -0.24 12.40
C GLY A 263 -16.29 -1.03 13.08
N LEU A 264 -17.55 -0.68 12.81
CA LEU A 264 -18.73 -1.36 13.38
C LEU A 264 -18.85 -2.82 12.88
N SER A 265 -18.53 -3.11 11.62
CA SER A 265 -18.55 -4.48 11.08
C SER A 265 -17.55 -5.43 11.72
N SER A 266 -16.42 -4.90 12.21
CA SER A 266 -15.43 -5.67 12.97
C SER A 266 -15.88 -5.97 14.41
N HIS A 267 -16.89 -5.24 14.90
CA HIS A 267 -17.39 -5.38 16.26
C HIS A 267 -18.42 -6.50 16.37
N LYS A 268 -18.17 -7.48 17.25
CA LYS A 268 -18.99 -8.71 17.37
C LYS A 268 -20.47 -8.44 17.65
N ILE A 269 -20.78 -7.41 18.45
CA ILE A 269 -22.15 -7.10 18.86
C ILE A 269 -22.92 -6.39 17.74
N PHE A 270 -22.31 -5.38 17.12
CA PHE A 270 -22.99 -4.56 16.12
C PHE A 270 -23.19 -5.31 14.81
N ARG A 271 -22.25 -6.18 14.46
CA ARG A 271 -22.34 -7.00 13.26
C ARG A 271 -23.64 -7.84 13.18
N GLU A 272 -24.17 -8.26 14.33
CA GLU A 272 -25.40 -9.06 14.42
C GLU A 272 -26.65 -8.22 14.76
N ASP A 273 -26.49 -6.90 14.95
CA ASP A 273 -27.59 -6.00 15.29
C ASP A 273 -28.55 -5.81 14.09
N PRO A 274 -29.88 -5.90 14.27
CA PRO A 274 -30.84 -5.76 13.17
C PRO A 274 -30.79 -4.41 12.44
N SER A 275 -30.62 -3.31 13.17
CA SER A 275 -30.55 -1.97 12.58
C SER A 275 -29.26 -1.82 11.78
N PHE A 276 -28.13 -2.34 12.29
CA PHE A 276 -26.87 -2.35 11.55
C PHE A 276 -26.93 -3.22 10.30
N MET A 277 -27.51 -4.42 10.38
CA MET A 277 -27.71 -5.27 9.21
C MET A 277 -28.54 -4.57 8.14
N GLN A 278 -29.58 -3.83 8.53
CA GLN A 278 -30.39 -3.05 7.58
C GLN A 278 -29.58 -1.90 6.96
N ALA A 279 -28.81 -1.16 7.75
CA ALA A 279 -27.94 -0.08 7.26
C ALA A 279 -26.90 -0.60 6.25
N ILE A 280 -26.27 -1.75 6.52
CA ILE A 280 -25.32 -2.39 5.60
C ILE A 280 -26.00 -2.80 4.29
N ARG A 281 -27.26 -3.26 4.33
CA ARG A 281 -28.02 -3.57 3.11
C ARG A 281 -28.25 -2.32 2.27
N GLU A 282 -28.61 -1.19 2.88
CA GLU A 282 -28.78 0.08 2.17
C GLU A 282 -27.49 0.60 1.53
N VAL A 283 -26.35 0.41 2.21
CA VAL A 283 -25.01 0.70 1.67
C VAL A 283 -24.70 -0.20 0.49
N PHE A 284 -24.96 -1.51 0.62
CA PHE A 284 -24.72 -2.46 -0.45
C PHE A 284 -25.60 -2.23 -1.68
N ALA A 285 -26.85 -1.78 -1.51
CA ALA A 285 -27.70 -1.39 -2.63
C ALA A 285 -27.07 -0.30 -3.53
N ASN A 286 -26.19 0.54 -2.97
CA ASN A 286 -25.51 1.64 -3.66
C ASN A 286 -24.02 1.38 -3.93
N SER A 287 -23.52 0.19 -3.59
CA SER A 287 -22.08 -0.14 -3.66
C SER A 287 -21.47 -0.01 -5.05
N LEU A 288 -22.21 -0.37 -6.11
CA LEU A 288 -21.74 -0.20 -7.50
C LEU A 288 -21.51 1.28 -7.85
N LYS A 289 -22.47 2.15 -7.48
CA LYS A 289 -22.35 3.61 -7.67
C LYS A 289 -21.17 4.18 -6.88
N ALA A 290 -20.94 3.66 -5.67
CA ALA A 290 -19.85 4.08 -4.79
C ALA A 290 -18.45 3.80 -5.39
N ILE A 291 -18.25 2.64 -6.03
CA ILE A 291 -16.94 2.26 -6.59
C ILE A 291 -16.70 2.76 -8.02
N MET A 292 -17.64 3.51 -8.59
CA MET A 292 -17.54 4.12 -9.91
C MET A 292 -16.72 5.42 -9.84
N LYS A 293 -15.75 5.57 -10.75
CA LYS A 293 -14.94 6.80 -10.86
C LYS A 293 -15.82 7.93 -11.39
N ASN A 294 -16.29 8.80 -10.50
CA ASN A 294 -17.14 9.91 -10.88
C ASN A 294 -16.91 11.11 -9.93
N GLY A 295 -16.64 12.28 -10.51
CA GLY A 295 -16.41 13.51 -9.77
C GLY A 295 -14.96 14.02 -9.81
N TYR A 296 -14.18 13.71 -10.86
CA TYR A 296 -12.86 14.34 -11.02
C TYR A 296 -13.01 15.87 -11.08
N PRO A 297 -12.11 16.65 -10.45
CA PRO A 297 -12.06 18.10 -10.61
C PRO A 297 -12.07 18.56 -12.07
N SER A 298 -11.39 17.86 -12.98
CA SER A 298 -11.36 18.21 -14.42
C SER A 298 -12.61 17.81 -15.21
N GLN A 299 -13.55 17.09 -14.59
CA GLN A 299 -14.69 16.49 -15.30
C GLN A 299 -15.63 17.54 -15.89
N ASN A 300 -15.91 17.41 -17.20
CA ASN A 300 -16.77 18.32 -17.96
C ASN A 300 -17.84 17.52 -18.76
N PRO A 301 -19.14 17.81 -18.61
CA PRO A 301 -19.76 18.82 -17.74
C PRO A 301 -19.62 18.49 -16.24
N PRO A 302 -19.46 19.51 -15.37
CA PRO A 302 -19.33 19.29 -13.94
C PRO A 302 -20.66 18.77 -13.37
N ASN A 303 -20.58 17.73 -12.55
CA ASN A 303 -21.72 17.19 -11.81
C ASN A 303 -21.66 17.59 -10.33
N ALA A 304 -22.60 17.08 -9.52
CA ALA A 304 -22.63 17.39 -8.09
C ALA A 304 -21.36 16.96 -7.36
N ALA A 305 -20.81 15.77 -7.67
CA ALA A 305 -19.55 15.30 -7.10
C ALA A 305 -18.36 16.19 -7.53
N THR A 306 -18.29 16.61 -8.80
CA THR A 306 -17.26 17.54 -9.30
C THR A 306 -17.22 18.85 -8.52
N ARG A 307 -18.38 19.40 -8.13
CA ARG A 307 -18.43 20.64 -7.33
C ARG A 307 -17.83 20.47 -5.95
N TYR A 308 -18.08 19.33 -5.28
CA TYR A 308 -17.43 19.03 -4.01
C TYR A 308 -15.94 18.81 -4.19
N SER A 309 -15.54 18.14 -5.27
CA SER A 309 -14.14 17.90 -5.55
C SER A 309 -13.36 19.20 -5.77
N HIS A 310 -13.94 20.20 -6.43
CA HIS A 310 -13.32 21.53 -6.54
C HIS A 310 -13.13 22.26 -5.20
N MET A 311 -13.88 21.90 -4.16
CA MET A 311 -13.75 22.49 -2.82
C MET A 311 -12.78 21.70 -1.93
N ASP A 312 -12.46 20.45 -2.28
CA ASP A 312 -11.65 19.55 -1.46
C ASP A 312 -10.26 19.25 -2.05
N PHE A 313 -10.10 19.33 -3.38
CA PHE A 313 -8.88 18.89 -4.06
C PHE A 313 -8.38 19.97 -5.03
N ASP A 314 -7.06 20.11 -5.08
CA ASP A 314 -6.42 21.05 -6.01
C ASP A 314 -6.36 20.47 -7.44
N ASP A 315 -6.22 19.15 -7.58
CA ASP A 315 -6.10 18.46 -8.87
C ASP A 315 -6.73 17.05 -8.90
N ASP A 316 -6.78 16.47 -10.11
CA ASP A 316 -7.30 15.12 -10.35
C ASP A 316 -6.49 14.02 -9.65
N LEU A 317 -5.21 14.26 -9.39
CA LEU A 317 -4.30 13.29 -8.81
C LEU A 317 -4.61 13.07 -7.34
N GLU A 318 -4.81 14.15 -6.59
CA GLU A 318 -5.21 14.13 -5.20
C GLU A 318 -6.56 13.43 -5.03
N TRP A 319 -7.54 13.79 -5.86
CA TRP A 319 -8.85 13.13 -5.90
C TRP A 319 -8.72 11.63 -6.17
N HIS A 320 -7.90 11.25 -7.17
CA HIS A 320 -7.72 9.85 -7.57
C HIS A 320 -7.09 9.01 -6.45
N ASN A 321 -6.09 9.56 -5.77
CA ASN A 321 -5.43 8.93 -4.62
C ASN A 321 -6.42 8.66 -3.49
N MET A 322 -7.24 9.65 -3.14
CA MET A 322 -8.28 9.47 -2.12
C MET A 322 -9.34 8.45 -2.57
N PHE A 323 -9.73 8.48 -3.84
CA PHE A 323 -10.73 7.55 -4.39
C PHE A 323 -10.24 6.09 -4.34
N ILE A 324 -8.97 5.83 -4.62
CA ILE A 324 -8.40 4.47 -4.49
C ILE A 324 -8.45 4.00 -3.03
N ARG A 325 -8.10 4.85 -2.07
CA ARG A 325 -8.17 4.53 -0.63
C ARG A 325 -9.62 4.21 -0.23
N TYR A 326 -10.56 5.05 -0.64
CA TYR A 326 -11.99 4.82 -0.42
C TYR A 326 -12.47 3.49 -1.03
N ARG A 327 -12.14 3.23 -2.29
CA ARG A 327 -12.54 2.00 -2.98
C ARG A 327 -11.98 0.74 -2.31
N SER A 328 -10.75 0.80 -1.80
CA SER A 328 -10.15 -0.29 -1.01
C SER A 328 -10.89 -0.51 0.32
N ARG A 329 -11.33 0.57 1.00
CA ARG A 329 -12.16 0.47 2.20
C ARG A 329 -13.54 -0.14 1.92
N VAL A 330 -14.19 0.22 0.82
CA VAL A 330 -15.46 -0.41 0.40
C VAL A 330 -15.28 -1.91 0.14
N GLN A 331 -14.16 -2.32 -0.47
CA GLN A 331 -13.84 -3.73 -0.65
C GLN A 331 -13.70 -4.47 0.69
N LEU A 332 -13.02 -3.86 1.66
CA LEU A 332 -12.90 -4.41 3.02
C LEU A 332 -14.28 -4.52 3.71
N LEU A 333 -15.12 -3.48 3.59
CA LEU A 333 -16.47 -3.49 4.13
C LEU A 333 -17.30 -4.64 3.56
N MET A 334 -17.26 -4.86 2.24
CA MET A 334 -17.93 -6.00 1.60
C MET A 334 -17.40 -7.34 2.12
N ALA A 335 -16.07 -7.50 2.20
CA ALA A 335 -15.43 -8.73 2.62
C ALA A 335 -15.74 -9.12 4.07
N GLU A 336 -15.75 -8.15 4.99
CA GLU A 336 -16.05 -8.39 6.42
C GLU A 336 -17.50 -8.82 6.64
N ASN A 337 -18.46 -8.23 5.90
CA ASN A 337 -19.89 -8.51 6.05
C ASN A 337 -20.41 -9.62 5.13
N MET A 338 -19.58 -10.14 4.22
CA MET A 338 -19.96 -11.17 3.26
C MET A 338 -20.66 -12.38 3.90
N PRO A 339 -20.18 -12.96 5.03
CA PRO A 339 -20.83 -14.12 5.65
C PRO A 339 -22.30 -13.93 6.04
N LEU A 340 -22.72 -12.70 6.38
CA LEU A 340 -24.10 -12.41 6.81
C LEU A 340 -24.98 -11.85 5.67
N HIS A 341 -24.36 -11.28 4.64
CA HIS A 341 -25.05 -10.53 3.59
C HIS A 341 -24.89 -11.13 2.19
N PHE A 342 -24.29 -12.31 2.07
CA PHE A 342 -23.98 -12.92 0.78
C PHE A 342 -25.20 -13.02 -0.15
N SER A 343 -26.31 -13.59 0.33
CA SER A 343 -27.55 -13.73 -0.45
C SER A 343 -28.12 -12.38 -0.91
N TYR A 344 -28.02 -11.33 -0.07
CA TYR A 344 -28.46 -9.99 -0.43
C TYR A 344 -27.54 -9.34 -1.47
N LEU A 345 -26.22 -9.47 -1.32
CA LEU A 345 -25.24 -8.99 -2.30
C LEU A 345 -25.43 -9.63 -3.67
N LEU A 346 -25.81 -10.92 -3.72
CA LEU A 346 -26.21 -11.58 -4.96
C LEU A 346 -27.45 -10.93 -5.59
N THR A 347 -28.44 -10.54 -4.79
CA THR A 347 -29.62 -9.81 -5.29
C THR A 347 -29.26 -8.44 -5.82
N VAL A 348 -28.37 -7.71 -5.13
CA VAL A 348 -27.84 -6.43 -5.62
C VAL A 348 -27.13 -6.62 -6.94
N TYR A 349 -26.30 -7.66 -7.08
CA TYR A 349 -25.61 -7.97 -8.33
C TYR A 349 -26.60 -8.26 -9.47
N GLU A 350 -27.63 -9.08 -9.22
CA GLU A 350 -28.69 -9.40 -10.19
C GLU A 350 -29.38 -8.12 -10.69
N GLU A 351 -29.79 -7.23 -9.79
CA GLU A 351 -30.56 -6.03 -10.13
C GLU A 351 -29.72 -4.89 -10.74
N THR A 352 -28.47 -4.71 -10.27
CA THR A 352 -27.65 -3.55 -10.67
C THR A 352 -26.68 -3.86 -11.79
N VAL A 353 -26.12 -5.08 -11.84
CA VAL A 353 -25.13 -5.48 -12.84
C VAL A 353 -25.78 -6.32 -13.92
N LEU A 354 -26.33 -7.48 -13.55
CA LEU A 354 -26.81 -8.45 -14.54
C LEU A 354 -27.96 -7.89 -15.38
N ARG A 355 -28.96 -7.28 -14.73
CA ARG A 355 -30.08 -6.60 -15.41
C ARG A 355 -29.62 -5.46 -16.31
N ARG A 356 -28.63 -4.66 -15.88
CA ARG A 356 -28.07 -3.54 -16.66
C ARG A 356 -27.39 -4.03 -17.94
N VAL A 357 -26.62 -5.12 -17.84
CA VAL A 357 -25.97 -5.77 -18.99
C VAL A 357 -26.98 -6.39 -19.95
N ILE A 358 -28.04 -7.04 -19.45
CA ILE A 358 -29.07 -7.67 -20.28
C ILE A 358 -29.89 -6.63 -21.05
N LEU A 359 -30.30 -5.52 -20.39
CA LEU A 359 -31.23 -4.56 -20.98
C LEU A 359 -30.58 -3.48 -21.84
N GLY A 360 -29.29 -3.19 -21.66
CA GLY A 360 -28.71 -1.99 -22.26
C GLY A 360 -27.19 -1.98 -22.40
N SER A 361 -26.57 -3.13 -22.72
CA SER A 361 -25.11 -3.28 -22.86
C SER A 361 -24.43 -2.23 -23.73
N GLN A 362 -25.08 -1.76 -24.80
CA GLN A 362 -24.54 -0.74 -25.72
C GLN A 362 -24.47 0.67 -25.13
N THR A 363 -25.21 0.92 -24.05
CA THR A 363 -25.29 2.26 -23.41
C THR A 363 -24.43 2.36 -22.16
N ILE A 364 -23.65 1.33 -21.85
CA ILE A 364 -22.80 1.26 -20.67
C ILE A 364 -21.48 1.95 -20.97
N THR A 365 -21.08 2.86 -20.09
CA THR A 365 -19.82 3.60 -20.25
C THR A 365 -18.61 2.75 -19.82
N GLU A 366 -17.41 3.10 -20.29
CA GLU A 366 -16.16 2.40 -19.88
C GLU A 366 -15.97 2.39 -18.35
N LEU A 367 -16.29 3.51 -17.69
CA LEU A 367 -16.20 3.63 -16.22
C LEU A 367 -17.24 2.77 -15.49
N GLU A 368 -18.42 2.61 -16.06
CA GLU A 368 -19.47 1.72 -15.54
C GLU A 368 -19.07 0.24 -15.72
N TRP A 369 -18.48 -0.12 -16.86
CA TRP A 369 -17.88 -1.45 -17.07
C TRP A 369 -16.77 -1.75 -16.06
N GLU A 370 -15.81 -0.83 -15.85
CA GLU A 370 -14.74 -1.00 -14.86
C GLU A 370 -15.32 -1.28 -13.46
N ALA A 371 -16.35 -0.51 -13.05
CA ALA A 371 -17.01 -0.64 -11.76
C ALA A 371 -17.70 -2.00 -11.61
N MET A 372 -18.49 -2.43 -12.60
CA MET A 372 -19.19 -3.73 -12.57
C MET A 372 -18.22 -4.91 -12.52
N GLN A 373 -17.13 -4.85 -13.29
CA GLN A 373 -16.10 -5.90 -13.28
C GLN A 373 -15.37 -5.98 -11.94
N ARG A 374 -15.07 -4.83 -11.31
CA ARG A 374 -14.52 -4.80 -9.95
C ARG A 374 -15.52 -5.33 -8.92
N PHE A 375 -16.79 -4.99 -9.06
CA PHE A 375 -17.84 -5.52 -8.19
C PHE A 375 -17.93 -7.05 -8.27
N ALA A 376 -17.91 -7.59 -9.49
CA ALA A 376 -17.90 -9.04 -9.73
C ALA A 376 -16.66 -9.72 -9.11
N ARG A 377 -15.47 -9.12 -9.24
CA ARG A 377 -14.25 -9.63 -8.57
C ARG A 377 -14.39 -9.60 -7.03
N ASN A 378 -14.89 -8.51 -6.47
CA ASN A 378 -15.00 -8.37 -5.02
C ASN A 378 -16.08 -9.26 -4.40
N LEU A 379 -17.10 -9.66 -5.17
CA LEU A 379 -18.18 -10.52 -4.70
C LEU A 379 -17.97 -11.98 -5.08
N ILE A 380 -17.89 -12.27 -6.38
CA ILE A 380 -18.01 -13.64 -6.92
C ILE A 380 -16.67 -14.38 -6.80
N GLN A 381 -15.57 -13.74 -7.21
CA GLN A 381 -14.25 -14.37 -7.11
C GLN A 381 -13.91 -14.63 -5.63
N VAL A 382 -14.16 -13.66 -4.73
CA VAL A 382 -13.98 -13.85 -3.28
C VAL A 382 -14.89 -14.96 -2.74
N ALA A 383 -16.12 -15.09 -3.23
CA ALA A 383 -17.04 -16.16 -2.81
C ALA A 383 -16.49 -17.56 -3.12
N TYR A 384 -15.87 -17.76 -4.28
CA TYR A 384 -15.22 -19.02 -4.64
C TYR A 384 -13.87 -19.21 -3.92
N GLU A 385 -13.02 -18.18 -3.83
CA GLU A 385 -11.71 -18.25 -3.17
C GLU A 385 -11.83 -18.59 -1.67
N LYS A 386 -12.82 -17.99 -0.99
CA LYS A 386 -13.10 -18.26 0.43
C LYS A 386 -14.08 -19.42 0.64
N LYS A 387 -14.50 -20.11 -0.43
CA LYS A 387 -15.42 -21.26 -0.42
C LYS A 387 -16.79 -20.98 0.23
N PHE A 388 -17.26 -19.74 0.21
CA PHE A 388 -18.58 -19.39 0.75
C PHE A 388 -19.71 -20.11 0.01
N ALA A 389 -19.57 -20.27 -1.31
CA ALA A 389 -20.53 -21.00 -2.13
C ALA A 389 -20.61 -22.52 -1.84
N GLU A 390 -19.63 -23.08 -1.10
CA GLU A 390 -19.55 -24.51 -0.76
C GLU A 390 -19.98 -24.80 0.70
N MET A 391 -20.22 -23.77 1.52
CA MET A 391 -20.57 -23.94 2.93
C MET A 391 -22.04 -24.36 3.12
N VAL A 392 -22.29 -25.23 4.12
CA VAL A 392 -23.63 -25.70 4.51
C VAL A 392 -24.51 -24.50 4.88
N GLY A 393 -25.61 -24.31 4.15
CA GLY A 393 -26.50 -23.14 4.28
C GLY A 393 -26.55 -22.24 3.03
N HIS A 394 -25.57 -22.35 2.12
CA HIS A 394 -25.48 -21.53 0.90
C HIS A 394 -25.69 -22.30 -0.42
N ILE A 395 -26.27 -23.50 -0.35
CA ILE A 395 -26.50 -24.36 -1.54
C ILE A 395 -27.41 -23.64 -2.56
N SER A 396 -28.46 -22.95 -2.09
CA SER A 396 -29.33 -22.13 -2.95
C SER A 396 -28.59 -20.97 -3.62
N GLU A 397 -27.60 -20.39 -2.96
CA GLU A 397 -26.81 -19.28 -3.48
C GLU A 397 -25.81 -19.75 -4.55
N LYS A 398 -25.29 -20.97 -4.41
CA LYS A 398 -24.51 -21.63 -5.47
C LYS A 398 -25.37 -21.80 -6.74
N GLU A 399 -26.62 -22.25 -6.61
CA GLU A 399 -27.55 -22.35 -7.74
C GLU A 399 -27.83 -20.98 -8.37
N ARG A 400 -28.00 -19.92 -7.57
CA ARG A 400 -28.15 -18.54 -8.07
C ARG A 400 -26.93 -18.08 -8.86
N LEU A 401 -25.71 -18.31 -8.37
CA LEU A 401 -24.48 -17.98 -9.11
C LEU A 401 -24.41 -18.71 -10.46
N VAL A 402 -24.81 -19.98 -10.49
CA VAL A 402 -24.90 -20.78 -11.72
C VAL A 402 -25.93 -20.19 -12.69
N MET A 403 -27.10 -19.78 -12.22
CA MET A 403 -28.11 -19.11 -13.05
C MET A 403 -27.61 -17.75 -13.60
N MET A 404 -26.92 -16.94 -12.79
CA MET A 404 -26.34 -15.66 -13.23
C MET A 404 -25.30 -15.89 -14.32
N ARG A 405 -24.39 -16.85 -14.11
CA ARG A 405 -23.40 -17.29 -15.09
C ARG A 405 -24.06 -17.65 -16.41
N ASP A 406 -25.06 -18.53 -16.37
CA ASP A 406 -25.76 -19.00 -17.57
C ASP A 406 -26.47 -17.86 -18.30
N THR A 407 -27.09 -16.95 -17.55
CA THR A 407 -27.76 -15.77 -18.12
C THR A 407 -26.76 -14.84 -18.82
N LEU A 408 -25.58 -14.62 -18.23
CA LEU A 408 -24.53 -13.81 -18.83
C LEU A 408 -23.97 -14.47 -20.10
N VAL A 409 -23.75 -15.79 -20.09
CA VAL A 409 -23.32 -16.55 -21.27
C VAL A 409 -24.37 -16.48 -22.39
N ASN A 410 -25.64 -16.65 -22.07
CA ASN A 410 -26.74 -16.52 -23.04
C ASN A 410 -26.81 -15.12 -23.64
N THR A 411 -26.55 -14.08 -22.84
CA THR A 411 -26.51 -12.69 -23.31
C THR A 411 -25.31 -12.46 -24.25
N MET A 412 -24.14 -12.99 -23.89
CA MET A 412 -22.95 -12.92 -24.74
C MET A 412 -23.17 -13.64 -26.07
N LEU A 413 -23.85 -14.79 -26.10
CA LEU A 413 -24.20 -15.52 -27.32
C LEU A 413 -25.05 -14.69 -28.31
N ASN A 414 -25.84 -13.74 -27.82
CA ASN A 414 -26.65 -12.85 -28.66
C ASN A 414 -25.94 -11.53 -29.02
N THR A 415 -24.72 -11.31 -28.54
CA THR A 415 -23.94 -10.10 -28.80
C THR A 415 -23.00 -10.30 -29.98
N SER A 416 -22.96 -9.33 -30.90
CA SER A 416 -22.07 -9.28 -32.08
C SER A 416 -21.00 -8.17 -32.00
N ASP A 417 -21.14 -7.23 -31.05
CA ASP A 417 -20.17 -6.16 -30.83
C ASP A 417 -18.94 -6.69 -30.07
N CYS A 418 -17.76 -6.51 -30.66
CA CYS A 418 -16.50 -7.09 -30.14
C CYS A 418 -16.03 -6.43 -28.85
N ASP A 419 -16.22 -5.11 -28.69
CA ASP A 419 -15.75 -4.37 -27.53
C ASP A 419 -16.68 -4.67 -26.34
N ILE A 420 -17.99 -4.68 -26.56
CA ILE A 420 -18.97 -5.08 -25.54
C ILE A 420 -18.77 -6.54 -25.13
N LEU A 421 -18.51 -7.44 -26.08
CA LEU A 421 -18.21 -8.84 -25.77
C LEU A 421 -16.94 -8.96 -24.92
N SER A 422 -15.90 -8.18 -25.19
CA SER A 422 -14.69 -8.12 -24.37
C SER A 422 -15.00 -7.69 -22.92
N GLU A 423 -15.83 -6.67 -22.74
CA GLU A 423 -16.23 -6.19 -21.40
C GLU A 423 -17.10 -7.22 -20.64
N MET A 424 -18.03 -7.91 -21.33
CA MET A 424 -18.83 -8.99 -20.75
C MET A 424 -17.98 -10.20 -20.36
N LEU A 425 -16.94 -10.53 -21.14
CA LEU A 425 -15.99 -11.60 -20.82
C LEU A 425 -15.17 -11.26 -19.57
N SER A 426 -14.78 -9.99 -19.39
CA SER A 426 -14.11 -9.51 -18.18
C SER A 426 -15.01 -9.64 -16.96
N LEU A 427 -16.30 -9.31 -17.13
CA LEU A 427 -17.32 -9.43 -16.11
C LEU A 427 -17.62 -10.90 -15.75
N HIS A 428 -17.54 -11.80 -16.72
CA HIS A 428 -17.74 -13.23 -16.54
C HIS A 428 -16.53 -13.94 -15.90
N SER A 429 -15.31 -13.46 -16.11
CA SER A 429 -14.07 -14.10 -15.62
C SER A 429 -14.09 -14.57 -14.13
N PRO A 430 -14.68 -13.82 -13.18
CA PRO A 430 -14.87 -14.28 -11.79
C PRO A 430 -15.69 -15.56 -11.62
N PHE A 431 -16.60 -15.88 -12.55
CA PHE A 431 -17.43 -17.08 -12.53
C PHE A 431 -16.71 -18.33 -13.04
N LEU A 432 -15.46 -18.26 -13.50
CA LEU A 432 -14.78 -19.44 -14.08
C LEU A 432 -14.79 -20.66 -13.15
N SER A 433 -14.61 -20.48 -11.84
CA SER A 433 -14.64 -21.58 -10.87
C SER A 433 -16.01 -22.25 -10.72
N SER A 434 -17.10 -21.61 -11.16
CA SER A 434 -18.46 -22.16 -11.08
C SER A 434 -18.72 -23.36 -11.99
N TYR A 435 -17.83 -23.65 -12.96
CA TYR A 435 -17.99 -24.75 -13.91
C TYR A 435 -17.49 -26.11 -13.38
N ALA A 436 -16.91 -26.16 -12.17
CA ALA A 436 -16.30 -27.38 -11.63
C ALA A 436 -17.22 -28.61 -11.61
N ASP A 437 -18.53 -28.40 -11.48
CA ASP A 437 -19.54 -29.46 -11.43
C ASP A 437 -20.46 -29.50 -12.69
N ASP A 438 -20.17 -28.68 -13.72
CA ASP A 438 -21.06 -28.50 -14.88
C ASP A 438 -20.26 -28.33 -16.18
N TYR A 439 -19.78 -29.46 -16.68
CA TYR A 439 -18.95 -29.53 -17.88
C TYR A 439 -19.72 -29.29 -19.19
N GLU A 440 -21.03 -29.51 -19.22
CA GLU A 440 -21.86 -29.20 -20.40
C GLU A 440 -21.91 -27.68 -20.65
N LYS A 441 -22.10 -26.91 -19.58
CA LYS A 441 -22.07 -25.44 -19.66
C LYS A 441 -20.65 -24.90 -19.86
N LEU A 442 -19.63 -25.60 -19.38
CA LEU A 442 -18.23 -25.27 -19.71
C LEU A 442 -17.98 -25.41 -21.22
N ASN A 443 -18.48 -26.47 -21.86
CA ASN A 443 -18.41 -26.64 -23.32
C ASN A 443 -19.12 -25.51 -24.08
N THR A 444 -20.30 -25.11 -23.58
CA THR A 444 -21.07 -23.99 -24.15
C THR A 444 -20.29 -22.68 -24.07
N TYR A 445 -19.66 -22.42 -22.92
CA TYR A 445 -18.81 -21.24 -22.74
C TYR A 445 -17.55 -21.29 -23.61
N PHE A 446 -16.90 -22.44 -23.74
CA PHE A 446 -15.77 -22.63 -24.64
C PHE A 446 -16.17 -22.37 -26.11
N SER A 447 -17.36 -22.82 -26.51
CA SER A 447 -17.92 -22.54 -27.84
C SER A 447 -18.18 -21.04 -28.06
N LEU A 448 -18.60 -20.31 -27.02
CA LEU A 448 -18.72 -18.84 -27.06
C LEU A 448 -17.35 -18.17 -27.26
N LEU A 449 -16.31 -18.59 -26.54
CA LEU A 449 -14.94 -18.08 -26.71
C LEU A 449 -14.44 -18.34 -28.15
N ARG A 450 -14.65 -19.55 -28.67
CA ARG A 450 -14.38 -19.91 -30.07
C ARG A 450 -15.07 -18.98 -31.05
N ARG A 451 -16.37 -18.73 -30.87
CA ARG A 451 -17.15 -17.79 -31.68
C ARG A 451 -16.58 -16.37 -31.60
N GLY A 452 -16.15 -15.94 -30.41
CA GLY A 452 -15.53 -14.62 -30.17
C GLY A 452 -14.28 -14.39 -31.02
N LEU A 453 -13.40 -15.39 -31.12
CA LEU A 453 -12.23 -15.32 -32.01
C LEU A 453 -12.63 -15.22 -33.49
N LEU A 454 -13.60 -16.03 -33.91
CA LEU A 454 -14.07 -16.09 -35.30
C LEU A 454 -14.77 -14.81 -35.78
N MET A 455 -15.52 -14.14 -34.89
CA MET A 455 -16.21 -12.89 -35.24
C MET A 455 -15.35 -11.62 -35.11
N SER A 456 -14.17 -11.73 -34.52
CA SER A 456 -13.36 -10.57 -34.10
C SER A 456 -12.85 -9.68 -35.24
N ALA A 457 -12.78 -10.20 -36.48
CA ALA A 457 -12.22 -9.53 -37.66
C ALA A 457 -10.87 -8.80 -37.40
N GLY A 458 -10.03 -9.32 -36.51
CA GLY A 458 -8.74 -8.71 -36.17
C GLY A 458 -8.75 -7.72 -34.99
N ASN A 459 -9.84 -7.60 -34.22
CA ASN A 459 -9.88 -6.82 -32.98
C ASN A 459 -8.83 -7.35 -31.97
N LYS A 460 -7.77 -6.56 -31.75
CA LYS A 460 -6.62 -6.97 -30.94
C LYS A 460 -6.95 -7.21 -29.48
N THR A 461 -7.86 -6.41 -28.93
CA THR A 461 -8.24 -6.43 -27.51
C THR A 461 -9.06 -7.66 -27.18
N LEU A 462 -10.14 -7.91 -27.94
CA LEU A 462 -11.00 -9.08 -27.77
C LEU A 462 -10.19 -10.37 -27.93
N ASN A 463 -9.38 -10.48 -28.98
CA ASN A 463 -8.61 -11.69 -29.25
C ASN A 463 -7.59 -11.99 -28.14
N ARG A 464 -6.85 -10.97 -27.66
CA ARG A 464 -5.92 -11.15 -26.53
C ARG A 464 -6.66 -11.65 -25.29
N HIS A 465 -7.83 -11.08 -25.03
CA HIS A 465 -8.63 -11.41 -23.86
C HIS A 465 -9.20 -12.83 -23.94
N VAL A 466 -9.82 -13.20 -25.06
CA VAL A 466 -10.36 -14.53 -25.29
C VAL A 466 -9.26 -15.59 -25.18
N VAL A 467 -8.10 -15.39 -25.80
CA VAL A 467 -6.95 -16.30 -25.68
C VAL A 467 -6.51 -16.46 -24.21
N SER A 468 -6.44 -15.36 -23.45
CA SER A 468 -6.12 -15.41 -22.02
C SER A 468 -7.15 -16.18 -21.20
N LEU A 469 -8.43 -16.10 -21.55
CA LEU A 469 -9.51 -16.82 -20.86
C LEU A 469 -9.52 -18.31 -21.20
N ILE A 470 -9.22 -18.68 -22.46
CA ILE A 470 -9.03 -20.07 -22.86
C ILE A 470 -7.86 -20.68 -22.08
N LEU A 471 -6.72 -19.99 -22.01
CA LEU A 471 -5.55 -20.45 -21.25
C LEU A 471 -5.91 -20.67 -19.77
N ARG A 472 -6.60 -19.69 -19.17
CA ARG A 472 -7.04 -19.79 -17.77
C ARG A 472 -8.05 -20.93 -17.56
N ALA A 473 -8.98 -21.16 -18.49
CA ALA A 473 -9.94 -22.26 -18.41
C ALA A 473 -9.25 -23.63 -18.46
N VAL A 474 -8.27 -23.80 -19.34
CA VAL A 474 -7.46 -25.04 -19.42
C VAL A 474 -6.64 -25.26 -18.15
N GLN A 475 -6.09 -24.20 -17.56
CA GLN A 475 -5.35 -24.28 -16.29
C GLN A 475 -6.25 -24.64 -15.09
N ILE A 476 -7.49 -24.14 -15.07
CA ILE A 476 -8.44 -24.42 -13.98
C ILE A 476 -9.07 -25.81 -14.13
N PHE A 477 -9.37 -26.24 -15.36
CA PHE A 477 -10.08 -27.50 -15.66
C PHE A 477 -9.28 -28.48 -16.53
N PRO A 478 -8.03 -28.84 -16.14
CA PRO A 478 -7.16 -29.67 -16.97
C PRO A 478 -7.78 -31.05 -17.30
N ALA A 479 -8.49 -31.66 -16.34
CA ALA A 479 -9.12 -32.96 -16.50
C ALA A 479 -10.27 -32.97 -17.52
N TYR A 480 -11.02 -31.87 -17.63
CA TYR A 480 -12.11 -31.76 -18.61
C TYR A 480 -11.56 -31.64 -20.04
N PHE A 481 -10.61 -30.72 -20.23
CA PHE A 481 -10.05 -30.45 -21.56
C PHE A 481 -9.20 -31.60 -22.07
N LYS A 482 -8.63 -32.43 -21.18
CA LYS A 482 -8.00 -33.70 -21.52
C LYS A 482 -8.90 -34.63 -22.35
N GLU A 483 -10.18 -34.69 -22.03
CA GLU A 483 -11.16 -35.53 -22.76
C GLU A 483 -11.73 -34.82 -24.00
N HIS A 484 -11.52 -33.50 -24.13
CA HIS A 484 -12.07 -32.65 -25.19
C HIS A 484 -10.98 -32.04 -26.09
N VAL A 485 -9.85 -32.73 -26.21
CA VAL A 485 -8.67 -32.30 -26.95
C VAL A 485 -9.00 -31.97 -28.41
N ALA A 486 -9.81 -32.78 -29.09
CA ALA A 486 -10.23 -32.56 -30.47
C ALA A 486 -10.96 -31.21 -30.68
N SER A 487 -11.69 -30.73 -29.67
CA SER A 487 -12.38 -29.45 -29.72
C SER A 487 -11.41 -28.26 -29.65
N ILE A 488 -10.33 -28.39 -28.87
CA ILE A 488 -9.24 -27.40 -28.83
C ILE A 488 -8.46 -27.44 -30.14
N ILE A 489 -8.16 -28.63 -30.68
CA ILE A 489 -7.47 -28.80 -31.97
C ILE A 489 -8.23 -28.10 -33.11
N SER A 490 -9.52 -28.38 -33.26
CA SER A 490 -10.35 -27.82 -34.33
C SER A 490 -10.50 -26.29 -34.25
N LEU A 491 -10.39 -25.71 -33.05
CA LEU A 491 -10.37 -24.25 -32.88
C LEU A 491 -9.21 -23.62 -33.67
N TYR A 492 -8.01 -24.22 -33.65
CA TYR A 492 -6.84 -23.68 -34.35
C TYR A 492 -7.04 -23.56 -35.85
N SER A 493 -7.55 -24.64 -36.47
CA SER A 493 -7.82 -24.65 -37.91
C SER A 493 -8.80 -23.55 -38.30
N GLU A 494 -9.84 -23.33 -37.49
CA GLU A 494 -10.90 -22.37 -37.80
C GLU A 494 -10.47 -20.91 -37.62
N VAL A 495 -9.63 -20.61 -36.62
CA VAL A 495 -9.21 -19.22 -36.33
C VAL A 495 -7.94 -18.82 -37.08
N SER A 496 -7.28 -19.74 -37.77
CA SER A 496 -5.96 -19.54 -38.39
C SER A 496 -5.86 -18.38 -39.37
N GLU A 497 -6.94 -18.12 -40.11
CA GLU A 497 -7.04 -17.01 -41.07
C GLU A 497 -7.62 -15.72 -40.44
N VAL A 498 -8.14 -15.79 -39.22
CA VAL A 498 -8.90 -14.70 -38.57
C VAL A 498 -8.07 -13.92 -37.53
N ILE A 499 -7.12 -14.59 -36.86
CA ILE A 499 -6.31 -13.98 -35.79
C ILE A 499 -4.88 -13.68 -36.26
N SER A 500 -4.25 -12.66 -35.67
CA SER A 500 -2.86 -12.31 -36.02
C SER A 500 -1.88 -13.43 -35.65
N LYS A 501 -0.73 -13.49 -36.34
CA LYS A 501 0.34 -14.46 -36.03
C LYS A 501 0.82 -14.40 -34.57
N MET A 502 0.75 -13.24 -33.91
CA MET A 502 1.11 -13.08 -32.49
C MET A 502 0.02 -13.65 -31.55
N GLN A 503 -1.25 -13.49 -31.91
CA GLN A 503 -2.37 -14.07 -31.15
C GLN A 503 -2.44 -15.58 -31.34
N MET A 504 -2.15 -16.07 -32.54
CA MET A 504 -1.99 -17.49 -32.81
C MET A 504 -0.88 -18.08 -31.92
N ALA A 505 0.27 -17.41 -31.79
CA ALA A 505 1.35 -17.85 -30.90
C ALA A 505 0.95 -17.90 -29.42
N GLN A 506 0.13 -16.97 -28.95
CA GLN A 506 -0.43 -17.01 -27.59
C GLN A 506 -1.46 -18.14 -27.43
N LEU A 507 -2.27 -18.39 -28.46
CA LEU A 507 -3.22 -19.49 -28.44
C LEU A 507 -2.45 -20.82 -28.37
N LEU A 508 -1.39 -21.02 -29.16
CA LEU A 508 -0.56 -22.24 -29.16
C LEU A 508 -0.01 -22.62 -27.75
N GLN A 509 0.12 -21.66 -26.83
CA GLN A 509 0.45 -21.94 -25.42
C GLN A 509 -0.62 -22.79 -24.71
N VAL A 510 -1.88 -22.68 -25.11
CA VAL A 510 -3.00 -23.48 -24.61
C VAL A 510 -2.79 -24.96 -24.94
N LEU A 511 -2.31 -25.30 -26.15
CA LEU A 511 -2.03 -26.69 -26.52
C LEU A 511 -0.90 -27.27 -25.68
N ALA A 512 0.14 -26.48 -25.41
CA ALA A 512 1.22 -26.86 -24.50
C ALA A 512 0.70 -27.11 -23.09
N VAL A 513 -0.06 -26.17 -22.51
CA VAL A 513 -0.59 -26.36 -21.16
C VAL A 513 -1.54 -27.56 -21.08
N LEU A 514 -2.33 -27.80 -22.13
CA LEU A 514 -3.23 -28.95 -22.22
C LEU A 514 -2.46 -30.28 -22.29
N SER A 515 -1.33 -30.34 -23.00
CA SER A 515 -0.54 -31.57 -23.14
C SER A 515 -0.03 -32.11 -21.81
N ASN A 516 0.24 -31.23 -20.83
CA ASN A 516 0.62 -31.63 -19.47
C ASN A 516 -0.46 -32.47 -18.78
N SER A 517 -1.70 -32.39 -19.24
CA SER A 517 -2.87 -33.00 -18.61
C SER A 517 -3.32 -34.27 -19.33
N VAL A 518 -2.85 -34.53 -20.56
CA VAL A 518 -3.26 -35.67 -21.39
C VAL A 518 -2.37 -36.87 -21.10
N ASP A 519 -2.95 -38.04 -20.79
CA ASP A 519 -2.20 -39.26 -20.45
C ASP A 519 -1.75 -40.05 -21.68
N ASP A 520 -2.53 -40.01 -22.76
CA ASP A 520 -2.25 -40.72 -24.01
C ASP A 520 -1.07 -40.07 -24.75
N GLU A 521 0.03 -40.80 -24.90
CA GLU A 521 1.29 -40.32 -25.48
C GLU A 521 1.15 -39.92 -26.96
N SER A 522 0.30 -40.60 -27.73
CA SER A 522 0.06 -40.29 -29.14
C SER A 522 -0.71 -38.99 -29.31
N VAL A 523 -1.79 -38.81 -28.53
CA VAL A 523 -2.61 -37.58 -28.54
C VAL A 523 -1.81 -36.41 -27.98
N ARG A 524 -1.03 -36.65 -26.91
CA ARG A 524 -0.07 -35.68 -26.38
C ARG A 524 0.85 -35.23 -27.49
N LEU A 525 1.59 -36.12 -28.16
CA LEU A 525 2.50 -35.77 -29.26
C LEU A 525 1.83 -35.00 -30.41
N GLU A 526 0.60 -35.37 -30.81
CA GLU A 526 -0.18 -34.67 -31.85
C GLU A 526 -0.48 -33.21 -31.47
N LEU A 527 -0.83 -32.94 -30.21
CA LEU A 527 -1.06 -31.58 -29.72
C LEU A 527 0.18 -30.70 -29.81
N LEU A 528 1.35 -31.30 -29.63
CA LEU A 528 2.62 -30.59 -29.61
C LEU A 528 3.15 -30.35 -31.01
N GLN A 529 2.93 -31.33 -31.89
CA GLN A 529 3.07 -31.15 -33.33
C GLN A 529 2.18 -30.03 -33.82
N MET A 530 0.96 -29.89 -33.33
CA MET A 530 0.13 -28.75 -33.71
C MET A 530 0.60 -27.41 -33.11
N ALA A 531 1.08 -27.43 -31.87
CA ALA A 531 1.57 -26.24 -31.19
C ALA A 531 2.85 -25.67 -31.85
N ALA A 532 3.68 -26.54 -32.44
CA ALA A 532 4.91 -26.14 -33.12
C ALA A 532 4.83 -26.15 -34.66
N GLY A 533 4.06 -27.08 -35.24
CA GLY A 533 3.96 -27.51 -36.64
C GLY A 533 3.73 -26.45 -37.73
N PRO A 534 2.94 -25.40 -37.49
CA PRO A 534 2.79 -24.32 -38.48
C PRO A 534 3.99 -23.36 -38.50
N SER A 535 4.54 -23.03 -37.31
CA SER A 535 5.79 -22.27 -37.20
C SER A 535 6.92 -23.05 -37.84
N VAL A 536 6.83 -24.37 -37.70
CA VAL A 536 7.50 -25.39 -38.47
C VAL A 536 7.32 -25.15 -39.98
N GLU A 537 6.31 -25.68 -40.64
CA GLU A 537 6.19 -25.70 -42.11
C GLU A 537 6.53 -24.35 -42.80
N TYR A 538 6.13 -23.23 -42.20
CA TYR A 538 6.39 -21.89 -42.71
C TYR A 538 7.87 -21.66 -43.00
N ILE A 539 8.78 -22.10 -42.14
CA ILE A 539 10.18 -21.76 -42.37
C ILE A 539 10.90 -22.73 -43.29
N ARG A 540 10.47 -23.99 -43.34
CA ARG A 540 10.89 -24.87 -44.45
C ARG A 540 10.63 -24.19 -45.80
N SER A 541 9.47 -23.55 -45.94
CA SER A 541 9.03 -22.91 -47.18
C SER A 541 9.82 -21.67 -47.60
N ILE A 542 10.56 -21.06 -46.68
CA ILE A 542 11.34 -19.83 -46.92
C ILE A 542 12.84 -20.05 -46.69
N SER A 543 13.28 -21.29 -46.52
CA SER A 543 14.68 -21.72 -46.38
C SER A 543 15.61 -21.11 -47.43
N TRP A 544 15.14 -21.00 -48.68
CA TRP A 544 15.84 -20.35 -49.80
C TRP A 544 16.18 -18.87 -49.55
N SER A 545 15.43 -18.18 -48.70
CA SER A 545 15.67 -16.77 -48.36
C SER A 545 16.83 -16.59 -47.37
N PHE A 546 17.28 -17.65 -46.69
CA PHE A 546 18.44 -17.66 -45.79
C PHE A 546 19.75 -18.04 -46.48
N GLU A 547 19.69 -18.46 -47.74
CA GLU A 547 20.87 -18.90 -48.49
C GLU A 547 21.82 -17.75 -48.88
N SER A 548 21.31 -16.50 -48.95
CA SER A 548 22.14 -15.32 -49.21
C SER A 548 21.48 -14.00 -48.80
N VAL A 549 22.29 -12.97 -48.54
CA VAL A 549 21.83 -11.59 -48.24
C VAL A 549 20.93 -11.03 -49.34
N SER A 550 21.20 -11.36 -50.62
CA SER A 550 20.37 -10.92 -51.75
C SER A 550 18.99 -11.61 -51.76
N SER A 551 18.93 -12.89 -51.40
CA SER A 551 17.69 -13.67 -51.28
C SER A 551 16.86 -13.16 -50.10
N PHE A 552 17.51 -12.84 -48.98
CA PHE A 552 16.89 -12.27 -47.78
C PHE A 552 16.30 -10.86 -48.02
N VAL A 553 17.04 -9.98 -48.71
CA VAL A 553 16.58 -8.63 -49.10
C VAL A 553 15.39 -8.69 -50.06
N THR A 554 15.40 -9.64 -51.00
CA THR A 554 14.31 -9.84 -51.97
C THR A 554 13.07 -10.45 -51.30
N PHE A 555 13.25 -11.39 -50.37
CA PHE A 555 12.16 -12.04 -49.63
C PHE A 555 11.44 -11.06 -48.68
N ASN A 556 12.18 -10.19 -47.99
CA ASN A 556 11.62 -9.16 -47.12
C ASN A 556 11.19 -7.89 -47.87
N ALA A 557 11.29 -7.89 -49.20
CA ALA A 557 10.92 -6.79 -50.10
C ALA A 557 11.63 -5.44 -49.80
N PHE A 558 12.85 -5.47 -49.24
CA PHE A 558 13.64 -4.27 -48.96
C PHE A 558 14.16 -3.56 -50.24
N ASN A 559 13.94 -4.16 -51.41
CA ASN A 559 14.32 -3.65 -52.72
C ASN A 559 13.14 -3.12 -53.56
N VAL A 560 11.91 -3.05 -53.01
CA VAL A 560 10.70 -2.61 -53.75
C VAL A 560 10.01 -1.43 -53.04
N PRO A 561 9.62 -0.35 -53.74
CA PRO A 561 8.77 0.71 -53.17
C PRO A 561 7.33 0.20 -52.95
N PRO A 562 6.56 0.77 -52.01
CA PRO A 562 5.36 0.13 -51.49
C PRO A 562 4.21 0.09 -52.52
N SER A 563 3.74 -1.11 -52.88
CA SER A 563 2.41 -1.29 -53.46
C SER A 563 1.83 -2.68 -53.16
N ASP A 564 0.55 -2.65 -52.79
CA ASP A 564 -0.48 -3.65 -52.51
C ASP A 564 -0.18 -5.16 -52.66
N ALA A 565 -0.56 -5.87 -51.59
CA ALA A 565 -0.40 -7.30 -51.36
C ALA A 565 -1.36 -8.17 -52.21
N ALA A 566 -0.88 -9.35 -52.59
CA ALA A 566 -1.73 -10.45 -53.03
C ALA A 566 -1.30 -11.77 -52.35
N GLU A 567 -2.33 -12.51 -51.95
CA GLU A 567 -2.36 -13.78 -51.24
C GLU A 567 -1.76 -14.96 -52.04
N SER A 568 -1.27 -15.99 -51.35
CA SER A 568 -1.36 -17.37 -51.88
C SER A 568 -1.39 -18.41 -50.77
N SER A 569 -2.34 -19.32 -50.91
CA SER A 569 -2.85 -20.35 -50.01
C SER A 569 -2.19 -21.73 -50.15
N SER A 570 -2.36 -22.56 -49.09
CA SER A 570 -2.53 -24.04 -49.05
C SER A 570 -1.42 -24.94 -49.65
N THR A 571 -1.01 -26.07 -49.06
CA THR A 571 -1.83 -27.25 -48.70
C THR A 571 -1.03 -28.27 -47.87
N MET A 572 -1.74 -29.01 -47.00
CA MET A 572 -1.33 -30.17 -46.19
C MET A 572 -0.69 -31.33 -46.98
N ASN A 573 0.22 -32.08 -46.33
CA ASN A 573 -0.02 -33.51 -46.02
C ASN A 573 0.92 -34.09 -44.94
N ARG A 574 0.24 -34.71 -43.96
CA ARG A 574 0.60 -35.80 -43.03
C ARG A 574 1.43 -36.91 -43.71
N ILE A 575 2.30 -37.71 -43.07
CA ILE A 575 2.17 -38.47 -41.81
C ILE A 575 3.53 -39.17 -41.50
N GLU A 576 3.78 -39.40 -40.20
CA GLU A 576 4.68 -40.38 -39.58
C GLU A 576 6.22 -40.24 -39.69
N GLY A 577 6.81 -39.62 -38.65
CA GLY A 577 8.23 -39.76 -38.29
C GLY A 577 8.85 -38.51 -37.65
N HIS A 578 8.17 -37.83 -36.71
CA HIS A 578 8.23 -36.36 -36.72
C HIS A 578 8.58 -35.64 -35.40
N VAL A 579 9.15 -36.31 -34.40
CA VAL A 579 10.11 -35.62 -33.50
C VAL A 579 11.28 -35.11 -34.35
N ALA A 580 11.80 -35.95 -35.26
CA ALA A 580 12.77 -35.58 -36.29
C ALA A 580 12.30 -34.45 -37.22
N SER A 581 10.99 -34.29 -37.46
CA SER A 581 10.45 -33.19 -38.26
C SER A 581 10.14 -31.92 -37.48
N ILE A 582 9.92 -31.96 -36.16
CA ILE A 582 9.98 -30.74 -35.32
C ILE A 582 11.45 -30.28 -35.19
N ILE A 583 12.41 -31.22 -35.19
CA ILE A 583 13.87 -30.96 -35.12
C ILE A 583 14.46 -30.44 -36.42
N SER A 584 14.25 -31.13 -37.56
CA SER A 584 14.70 -30.66 -38.88
C SER A 584 14.13 -29.29 -39.16
N LEU A 585 12.91 -29.10 -38.71
CA LEU A 585 12.29 -27.83 -38.81
C LEU A 585 12.89 -26.76 -37.90
N TYR A 586 13.12 -27.05 -36.63
CA TYR A 586 13.71 -26.09 -35.70
C TYR A 586 14.98 -25.48 -36.32
N SER A 587 15.75 -26.32 -37.04
CA SER A 587 16.93 -25.93 -37.82
C SER A 587 16.62 -25.05 -39.03
N GLU A 588 15.43 -25.15 -39.61
CA GLU A 588 14.96 -24.33 -40.73
C GLU A 588 14.38 -22.99 -40.20
N VAL A 589 13.60 -22.99 -39.09
CA VAL A 589 12.80 -21.90 -38.46
C VAL A 589 13.56 -20.81 -37.73
N SER A 590 14.80 -21.07 -37.32
CA SER A 590 15.49 -20.19 -36.38
C SER A 590 15.76 -18.77 -36.90
N GLU A 591 15.73 -18.54 -38.22
CA GLU A 591 16.18 -17.28 -38.84
C GLU A 591 15.07 -16.27 -39.21
N VAL A 592 13.77 -16.55 -38.99
CA VAL A 592 12.69 -15.77 -39.70
C VAL A 592 11.45 -15.39 -38.90
N ILE A 593 11.09 -16.13 -37.86
CA ILE A 593 10.00 -15.69 -36.99
C ILE A 593 10.50 -14.55 -36.11
N SER A 594 9.60 -13.61 -35.77
CA SER A 594 9.99 -12.54 -34.85
C SER A 594 10.51 -13.16 -33.55
N LYS A 595 11.52 -12.51 -32.99
CA LYS A 595 12.24 -13.02 -31.83
C LYS A 595 11.31 -13.33 -30.64
N MET A 596 10.22 -12.59 -30.51
CA MET A 596 9.22 -12.78 -29.45
C MET A 596 8.29 -13.97 -29.73
N GLN A 597 7.96 -14.26 -30.99
CA GLN A 597 7.21 -15.46 -31.38
C GLN A 597 8.05 -16.73 -31.18
N MET A 598 9.36 -16.66 -31.47
CA MET A 598 10.31 -17.75 -31.16
C MET A 598 10.32 -18.06 -29.66
N ALA A 599 10.42 -17.05 -28.80
CA ALA A 599 10.39 -17.27 -27.34
C ALA A 599 9.10 -17.94 -26.84
N GLN A 600 7.96 -17.74 -27.51
CA GLN A 600 6.68 -18.38 -27.14
C GLN A 600 6.60 -19.83 -27.63
N LEU A 601 7.08 -20.12 -28.84
CA LEU A 601 7.23 -21.48 -29.37
C LEU A 601 8.17 -22.33 -28.51
N LEU A 602 9.24 -21.71 -28.01
CA LEU A 602 10.21 -22.38 -27.14
C LEU A 602 9.65 -22.68 -25.75
N GLN A 603 8.74 -21.84 -25.23
CA GLN A 603 7.98 -22.15 -24.01
C GLN A 603 7.05 -23.35 -24.19
N VAL A 604 6.41 -23.47 -25.36
CA VAL A 604 5.64 -24.67 -25.73
C VAL A 604 6.55 -25.89 -25.65
N LEU A 605 7.72 -25.89 -26.32
CA LEU A 605 8.70 -26.99 -26.28
C LEU A 605 9.16 -27.37 -24.85
N ALA A 606 9.30 -26.39 -23.96
CA ALA A 606 9.64 -26.62 -22.56
C ALA A 606 8.53 -27.33 -21.79
N VAL A 607 7.28 -26.93 -22.02
CA VAL A 607 6.12 -27.58 -21.43
C VAL A 607 6.03 -29.04 -21.89
N LEU A 608 6.32 -29.32 -23.17
CA LEU A 608 6.34 -30.67 -23.72
C LEU A 608 7.22 -31.62 -22.91
N SER A 609 8.39 -31.14 -22.52
CA SER A 609 9.40 -31.93 -21.80
C SER A 609 8.92 -32.45 -20.45
N ASN A 610 7.98 -31.76 -19.79
CA ASN A 610 7.43 -32.21 -18.50
C ASN A 610 6.60 -33.49 -18.63
N SER A 611 6.17 -33.80 -19.84
CA SER A 611 5.17 -34.82 -20.16
C SER A 611 5.73 -35.98 -20.98
N VAL A 612 7.05 -36.13 -21.07
CA VAL A 612 7.70 -37.23 -21.80
C VAL A 612 8.44 -38.13 -20.81
N ASP A 613 8.05 -39.41 -20.75
CA ASP A 613 8.64 -40.41 -19.87
C ASP A 613 9.99 -40.92 -20.40
N ASP A 614 10.17 -40.90 -21.73
CA ASP A 614 11.46 -41.21 -22.37
C ASP A 614 12.46 -40.06 -22.16
N GLU A 615 13.52 -40.36 -21.40
CA GLU A 615 14.52 -39.37 -21.02
C GLU A 615 15.30 -38.80 -22.22
N SER A 616 15.48 -39.58 -23.30
CA SER A 616 16.18 -39.15 -24.52
C SER A 616 15.34 -38.13 -25.30
N VAL A 617 14.04 -38.39 -25.47
CA VAL A 617 13.12 -37.49 -26.17
C VAL A 617 12.86 -36.23 -25.35
N ARG A 618 12.76 -36.35 -24.01
CA ARG A 618 12.67 -35.21 -23.10
C ARG A 618 13.87 -34.28 -23.23
N LEU A 619 15.07 -34.85 -23.32
CA LEU A 619 16.31 -34.09 -23.52
C LEU A 619 16.33 -33.39 -24.88
N GLU A 620 15.89 -34.06 -25.93
CA GLU A 620 15.82 -33.52 -27.30
C GLU A 620 14.83 -32.35 -27.42
N LEU A 621 13.66 -32.45 -26.78
CA LEU A 621 12.67 -31.37 -26.72
C LEU A 621 13.19 -30.13 -25.98
N LEU A 622 13.90 -30.33 -24.88
CA LEU A 622 14.55 -29.25 -24.15
C LEU A 622 15.74 -28.66 -24.91
N GLN A 623 16.47 -29.48 -25.68
CA GLN A 623 17.54 -29.03 -26.57
C GLN A 623 16.99 -28.15 -27.68
N MET A 624 15.80 -28.42 -28.19
CA MET A 624 15.15 -27.49 -29.10
C MET A 624 14.61 -26.25 -28.38
N ALA A 625 13.94 -26.41 -27.22
CA ALA A 625 13.33 -25.33 -26.45
C ALA A 625 14.33 -24.27 -25.98
N ALA A 626 15.47 -24.73 -25.45
CA ALA A 626 16.43 -23.86 -24.80
C ALA A 626 17.81 -23.94 -25.44
N GLY A 627 18.15 -25.02 -26.16
CA GLY A 627 19.51 -25.30 -26.61
C GLY A 627 20.15 -24.18 -27.42
N PRO A 628 19.51 -23.59 -28.44
CA PRO A 628 20.20 -22.54 -29.19
C PRO A 628 20.17 -21.18 -28.52
N SER A 629 19.24 -20.94 -27.60
CA SER A 629 19.36 -19.80 -26.68
C SER A 629 20.54 -20.02 -25.70
N ILE A 630 20.72 -21.24 -25.19
CA ILE A 630 21.84 -21.67 -24.34
C ILE A 630 23.16 -21.56 -25.11
N GLU A 631 23.23 -22.09 -26.33
CA GLU A 631 24.42 -22.06 -27.18
C GLU A 631 24.76 -20.63 -27.62
N TYR A 632 23.76 -19.83 -27.97
CA TYR A 632 23.96 -18.40 -28.22
C TYR A 632 24.52 -17.69 -26.98
N ILE A 633 23.93 -17.89 -25.80
CA ILE A 633 24.43 -17.30 -24.54
C ILE A 633 25.86 -17.77 -24.23
N ARG A 634 26.22 -19.01 -24.59
CA ARG A 634 27.58 -19.53 -24.48
C ARG A 634 28.53 -18.88 -25.48
N SER A 635 28.12 -18.72 -26.74
CA SER A 635 28.96 -18.15 -27.79
C SER A 635 29.29 -16.68 -27.53
N ILE A 636 28.39 -15.95 -26.86
CA ILE A 636 28.62 -14.57 -26.43
C ILE A 636 29.10 -14.44 -24.97
N SER A 637 29.45 -15.54 -24.29
CA SER A 637 29.89 -15.50 -22.88
C SER A 637 31.07 -14.55 -22.64
N TRP A 638 31.97 -14.43 -23.62
CA TRP A 638 33.08 -13.46 -23.62
C TRP A 638 32.61 -12.00 -23.46
N SER A 639 31.41 -11.67 -23.94
CA SER A 639 30.83 -10.33 -23.82
C SER A 639 30.44 -9.98 -22.39
N PHE A 640 30.31 -10.98 -21.51
CA PHE A 640 29.97 -10.82 -20.09
C PHE A 640 31.19 -10.89 -19.15
N GLU A 641 32.39 -11.10 -19.67
CA GLU A 641 33.61 -11.12 -18.86
C GLU A 641 34.01 -9.73 -18.35
N SER A 642 33.66 -8.67 -19.09
CA SER A 642 33.93 -7.28 -18.69
C SER A 642 32.88 -6.31 -19.19
N VAL A 643 32.75 -5.16 -18.50
CA VAL A 643 31.87 -4.06 -18.94
C VAL A 643 32.29 -3.52 -20.31
N SER A 644 33.59 -3.43 -20.59
CA SER A 644 34.10 -2.98 -21.89
C SER A 644 33.66 -3.91 -23.03
N SER A 645 33.72 -5.22 -22.81
CA SER A 645 33.25 -6.22 -23.78
C SER A 645 31.75 -6.10 -24.00
N PHE A 646 30.97 -5.92 -22.93
CA PHE A 646 29.52 -5.76 -22.99
C PHE A 646 29.10 -4.49 -23.74
N VAL A 647 29.76 -3.36 -23.44
CA VAL A 647 29.52 -2.07 -24.10
C VAL A 647 29.81 -2.14 -25.59
N THR A 648 30.93 -2.78 -25.96
CA THR A 648 31.33 -2.96 -27.36
C THR A 648 30.37 -3.87 -28.11
N PHE A 649 29.96 -4.98 -27.48
CA PHE A 649 29.03 -5.96 -28.07
C PHE A 649 27.66 -5.33 -28.39
N ASN A 650 27.14 -4.49 -27.50
CA ASN A 650 25.87 -3.77 -27.68
C ASN A 650 26.03 -2.42 -28.42
N ALA A 651 27.26 -2.08 -28.81
CA ALA A 651 27.68 -0.83 -29.43
C ALA A 651 27.17 0.44 -28.72
N PHE A 652 27.22 0.44 -27.39
CA PHE A 652 26.91 1.66 -26.61
C PHE A 652 28.04 2.69 -26.67
N ASN A 653 29.19 2.37 -27.27
CA ASN A 653 30.36 3.22 -27.46
C ASN A 653 30.39 4.00 -28.80
N VAL A 654 29.42 3.78 -29.68
CA VAL A 654 29.29 4.44 -30.99
C VAL A 654 28.00 5.26 -31.07
N PRO A 655 27.88 6.24 -31.97
CA PRO A 655 26.64 7.02 -32.11
C PRO A 655 25.43 6.14 -32.49
N PRO A 656 24.20 6.56 -32.11
CA PRO A 656 22.97 5.93 -32.55
C PRO A 656 22.90 5.89 -34.08
N SER A 657 22.42 4.79 -34.65
CA SER A 657 22.44 4.57 -36.11
C SER A 657 21.01 4.60 -36.64
N ASP A 658 20.73 5.51 -37.59
CA ASP A 658 19.42 5.64 -38.27
C ASP A 658 18.98 4.37 -39.02
N ALA A 659 19.92 3.46 -39.32
CA ALA A 659 19.62 2.18 -39.93
C ALA A 659 19.13 1.17 -38.87
N ALA A 660 17.86 0.76 -38.96
CA ALA A 660 17.27 -0.35 -38.20
C ALA A 660 18.05 -1.69 -38.33
N GLU A 661 19.01 -1.77 -39.26
CA GLU A 661 19.80 -2.95 -39.63
C GLU A 661 21.28 -2.90 -39.19
N SER A 662 21.69 -2.03 -38.25
CA SER A 662 23.06 -2.10 -37.73
C SER A 662 23.30 -3.41 -36.95
N SER A 663 24.48 -4.03 -37.11
CA SER A 663 24.85 -5.29 -36.42
C SER A 663 24.71 -5.22 -34.90
N SER A 664 24.86 -4.01 -34.34
CA SER A 664 24.69 -3.73 -32.91
C SER A 664 23.23 -3.78 -32.43
N THR A 665 22.28 -3.30 -33.22
CA THR A 665 20.86 -3.44 -32.93
C THR A 665 20.45 -4.91 -32.98
N MET A 666 20.98 -5.67 -33.94
CA MET A 666 20.72 -7.11 -34.04
C MET A 666 21.23 -7.89 -32.80
N ASN A 667 22.44 -7.60 -32.32
CA ASN A 667 23.01 -8.18 -31.10
C ASN A 667 22.11 -7.97 -29.87
N ARG A 668 21.60 -6.74 -29.71
CA ARG A 668 20.71 -6.38 -28.61
C ARG A 668 19.37 -7.12 -28.68
N ILE A 669 18.74 -7.18 -29.86
CA ILE A 669 17.48 -7.93 -30.04
C ILE A 669 17.71 -9.44 -29.78
N GLU A 670 18.81 -10.03 -30.26
CA GLU A 670 19.13 -11.45 -30.04
C GLU A 670 19.37 -11.77 -28.55
N LEU A 671 20.12 -10.95 -27.83
CA LEU A 671 20.33 -11.13 -26.39
C LEU A 671 18.99 -11.10 -25.64
N ARG A 672 18.12 -10.13 -25.93
CA ARG A 672 16.79 -10.04 -25.32
C ARG A 672 15.94 -11.26 -25.64
N ARG A 673 16.00 -11.78 -26.87
CA ARG A 673 15.32 -13.01 -27.29
C ARG A 673 15.74 -14.20 -26.44
N ALA A 674 17.05 -14.45 -26.36
CA ALA A 674 17.61 -15.61 -25.67
C ALA A 674 17.25 -15.58 -24.18
N LEU A 675 17.33 -14.42 -23.54
CA LEU A 675 16.94 -14.25 -22.13
C LEU A 675 15.43 -14.47 -21.92
N THR A 676 14.58 -13.88 -22.75
CA THR A 676 13.11 -14.04 -22.66
C THR A 676 12.70 -15.51 -22.85
N CYS A 677 13.34 -16.18 -23.81
CA CYS A 677 13.17 -17.60 -24.05
C CYS A 677 13.53 -18.42 -22.80
N VAL A 678 14.77 -18.32 -22.33
CA VAL A 678 15.23 -19.11 -21.17
C VAL A 678 14.37 -18.85 -19.95
N GLN A 679 14.01 -17.59 -19.69
CA GLN A 679 13.11 -17.24 -18.59
C GLN A 679 11.77 -17.96 -18.70
N GLY A 680 11.12 -17.89 -19.87
CA GLY A 680 9.83 -18.54 -20.10
C GLY A 680 9.93 -20.05 -19.95
N VAL A 681 10.93 -20.68 -20.57
CA VAL A 681 11.18 -22.14 -20.49
C VAL A 681 11.35 -22.57 -19.04
N VAL A 682 12.23 -21.91 -18.27
CA VAL A 682 12.45 -22.22 -16.85
C VAL A 682 11.17 -22.04 -16.04
N GLN A 683 10.36 -21.02 -16.32
CA GLN A 683 9.09 -20.80 -15.60
C GLN A 683 8.04 -21.88 -15.84
N GLN A 684 8.10 -22.63 -16.94
CA GLN A 684 7.09 -23.63 -17.28
C GLN A 684 7.47 -25.08 -16.94
N VAL A 685 8.76 -25.40 -16.76
CA VAL A 685 9.21 -26.77 -16.47
C VAL A 685 9.03 -27.19 -15.00
N ASN A 686 8.88 -28.48 -14.73
CA ASN A 686 8.84 -29.02 -13.35
C ASN A 686 10.24 -29.03 -12.70
N SER A 687 10.31 -29.16 -11.37
CA SER A 687 11.56 -29.13 -10.60
C SER A 687 12.51 -30.30 -10.87
N ASP A 688 12.00 -31.40 -11.41
CA ASP A 688 12.73 -32.61 -11.80
C ASP A 688 13.14 -32.61 -13.28
N SER A 689 12.88 -31.52 -14.01
CA SER A 689 13.22 -31.40 -15.43
C SER A 689 14.73 -31.45 -15.68
N PRO A 690 15.21 -32.19 -16.71
CA PRO A 690 16.63 -32.23 -17.06
C PRO A 690 17.14 -30.91 -17.66
N LEU A 691 16.25 -29.92 -17.91
CA LEU A 691 16.63 -28.56 -18.27
C LEU A 691 17.60 -27.96 -17.24
N GLY A 692 17.41 -28.29 -15.96
CA GLY A 692 18.28 -27.81 -14.89
C GLY A 692 19.74 -28.19 -15.13
N THR A 693 20.00 -29.40 -15.63
CA THR A 693 21.32 -29.92 -15.99
C THR A 693 21.83 -29.31 -17.31
N MET A 694 20.94 -29.13 -18.29
CA MET A 694 21.30 -28.51 -19.56
C MET A 694 21.75 -27.05 -19.43
N LEU A 695 21.22 -26.33 -18.45
CA LEU A 695 21.57 -24.95 -18.17
C LEU A 695 22.92 -24.80 -17.46
N ILE A 696 23.52 -25.89 -16.94
CA ILE A 696 24.81 -25.86 -16.23
C ILE A 696 25.87 -25.02 -16.95
N PRO A 697 26.13 -25.21 -18.26
CA PRO A 697 27.15 -24.44 -18.96
C PRO A 697 26.80 -22.96 -19.18
N SER A 698 25.52 -22.57 -19.01
CA SER A 698 25.04 -21.19 -19.21
C SER A 698 24.79 -20.44 -17.91
N TYR A 699 24.68 -21.12 -16.76
CA TYR A 699 24.52 -20.44 -15.47
C TYR A 699 25.58 -19.35 -15.26
N PRO A 700 26.90 -19.60 -15.49
CA PRO A 700 27.90 -18.56 -15.34
C PRO A 700 27.61 -17.30 -16.15
N SER A 701 27.11 -17.42 -17.38
CA SER A 701 26.76 -16.27 -18.22
C SER A 701 25.66 -15.40 -17.62
N PHE A 702 24.63 -15.98 -16.98
CA PHE A 702 23.57 -15.19 -16.33
C PHE A 702 24.09 -14.40 -15.15
N PHE A 703 24.90 -15.02 -14.29
CA PHE A 703 25.50 -14.36 -13.14
C PHE A 703 26.53 -13.29 -13.56
N LYS A 704 27.38 -13.56 -14.56
CA LYS A 704 28.34 -12.59 -15.12
C LYS A 704 27.66 -11.42 -15.82
N LEU A 705 26.60 -11.67 -16.60
CA LEU A 705 25.76 -10.61 -17.19
C LEU A 705 25.18 -9.72 -16.10
N THR A 706 24.64 -10.34 -15.05
CA THR A 706 24.08 -9.66 -13.88
C THR A 706 25.12 -8.74 -13.22
N ARG A 707 26.35 -9.23 -13.02
CA ARG A 707 27.49 -8.42 -12.55
C ARG A 707 27.83 -7.27 -13.49
N CYS A 708 27.98 -7.52 -14.80
CA CYS A 708 28.28 -6.48 -15.78
C CYS A 708 27.24 -5.37 -15.76
N LEU A 709 25.95 -5.71 -15.66
CA LEU A 709 24.85 -4.75 -15.58
C LEU A 709 24.93 -3.88 -14.30
N MET A 710 25.32 -4.46 -13.15
CA MET A 710 25.59 -3.68 -11.94
C MET A 710 26.78 -2.73 -12.14
N GLU A 711 27.86 -3.22 -12.76
CA GLU A 711 29.08 -2.46 -12.99
C GLU A 711 28.93 -1.36 -14.06
N LEU A 712 27.88 -1.34 -14.89
CA LEU A 712 27.60 -0.24 -15.83
C LEU A 712 27.42 1.11 -15.13
N HIS A 713 27.01 1.09 -13.87
CA HIS A 713 26.78 2.32 -13.10
C HIS A 713 28.06 2.95 -12.53
N LEU A 714 29.21 2.26 -12.63
CA LEU A 714 30.51 2.80 -12.24
C LEU A 714 30.89 4.02 -13.08
N GLU A 715 31.30 5.12 -12.43
CA GLU A 715 31.74 6.34 -13.13
C GLU A 715 32.87 6.08 -14.14
N GLN A 716 33.83 5.23 -13.78
CA GLN A 716 34.91 4.81 -14.67
C GLN A 716 34.44 4.01 -15.90
N ASN A 717 33.24 3.44 -15.86
CA ASN A 717 32.65 2.71 -16.99
C ASN A 717 31.72 3.60 -17.82
N LYS A 718 31.18 4.69 -17.25
CA LYS A 718 30.34 5.65 -18.00
C LYS A 718 31.07 6.34 -19.15
N VAL A 719 32.40 6.46 -19.04
CA VAL A 719 33.26 7.01 -20.10
C VAL A 719 33.31 6.10 -21.33
N LEU A 720 33.01 4.80 -21.18
CA LEU A 720 32.95 3.83 -22.27
C LEU A 720 31.72 4.05 -23.16
N PHE A 721 30.69 4.73 -22.66
CA PHE A 721 29.51 5.08 -23.45
C PHE A 721 29.78 6.27 -24.37
N HIS A 722 29.17 6.22 -25.54
CA HIS A 722 29.05 7.36 -26.43
C HIS A 722 28.29 8.50 -25.72
N PRO A 723 28.68 9.78 -25.91
CA PRO A 723 28.05 10.91 -25.22
C PRO A 723 26.52 10.97 -25.31
N LEU A 724 25.93 10.51 -26.43
CA LEU A 724 24.48 10.49 -26.65
C LEU A 724 23.73 9.44 -25.81
N PHE A 725 24.40 8.38 -25.36
CA PHE A 725 23.83 7.33 -24.52
C PHE A 725 24.19 7.48 -23.03
N ARG A 726 25.30 8.17 -22.74
CA ARG A 726 25.86 8.29 -21.39
C ARG A 726 24.84 8.75 -20.35
N GLU A 727 24.02 9.74 -20.69
CA GLU A 727 23.01 10.27 -19.77
C GLU A 727 21.70 9.49 -19.75
N SER A 728 21.29 8.87 -20.86
CA SER A 728 19.98 8.18 -20.94
C SER A 728 20.02 6.77 -20.35
N LEU A 729 21.17 6.08 -20.37
CA LEU A 729 21.26 4.67 -20.00
C LEU A 729 21.25 4.38 -18.50
N THR A 730 21.61 5.37 -17.67
CA THR A 730 21.84 5.17 -16.24
C THR A 730 20.98 6.07 -15.35
N LYS A 731 20.19 6.99 -15.93
CA LYS A 731 19.25 7.86 -15.21
C LYS A 731 17.94 7.14 -14.95
N MET A 732 17.28 7.51 -13.86
CA MET A 732 15.92 7.08 -13.53
C MET A 732 14.92 7.65 -14.52
N VAL A 733 13.92 6.86 -14.88
CA VAL A 733 12.84 7.27 -15.79
C VAL A 733 11.57 7.64 -15.03
N ALA A 734 10.66 8.36 -15.68
CA ALA A 734 9.43 8.85 -15.04
C ALA A 734 8.56 7.72 -14.46
N SER A 735 8.45 6.58 -15.14
CA SER A 735 7.68 5.42 -14.66
C SER A 735 8.30 4.78 -13.42
N GLU A 736 9.63 4.81 -13.25
CA GLU A 736 10.33 4.30 -12.06
C GLU A 736 10.19 5.23 -10.87
N ARG A 737 10.34 6.54 -11.12
CA ARG A 737 10.04 7.58 -10.13
C ARG A 737 8.62 7.40 -9.61
N GLN A 738 7.68 7.13 -10.52
CA GLN A 738 6.28 6.88 -10.19
C GLN A 738 6.07 5.62 -9.33
N GLN A 739 6.73 4.50 -9.67
CA GLN A 739 6.64 3.27 -8.88
C GLN A 739 7.15 3.45 -7.44
N ILE A 740 8.08 4.39 -7.22
CA ILE A 740 8.59 4.72 -5.89
C ILE A 740 7.54 5.52 -5.10
N TYR A 741 6.95 6.57 -5.67
CA TYR A 741 5.83 7.30 -5.06
C TYR A 741 4.66 6.36 -4.70
N CYS A 742 4.26 5.48 -5.62
CA CYS A 742 3.21 4.47 -5.41
C CYS A 742 3.50 3.50 -4.26
N SER A 743 4.77 3.25 -3.94
CA SER A 743 5.14 2.31 -2.88
C SER A 743 5.13 2.91 -1.47
N VAL A 744 5.01 4.24 -1.33
CA VAL A 744 4.92 4.92 -0.03
C VAL A 744 3.47 5.21 0.39
N GLY A 745 2.49 5.03 -0.52
CA GLY A 745 1.06 5.24 -0.24
C GLY A 745 0.37 6.28 -1.12
N GLU A 746 1.08 6.81 -2.13
CA GLU A 746 0.54 7.68 -3.17
C GLU A 746 0.24 6.83 -4.41
N SER A 747 -0.90 6.14 -4.43
CA SER A 747 -1.32 5.30 -5.55
C SER A 747 -1.68 6.13 -6.79
N ILE A 748 -0.66 6.66 -7.45
CA ILE A 748 -0.78 7.41 -8.69
C ILE A 748 -0.90 6.40 -9.84
N GLU A 749 -2.12 6.12 -10.30
CA GLU A 749 -2.29 5.56 -11.65
C GLU A 749 -1.95 6.67 -12.65
N VAL A 750 -1.22 6.31 -13.72
CA VAL A 750 -1.04 7.21 -14.86
C VAL A 750 -2.43 7.56 -15.37
N VAL A 751 -2.81 8.85 -15.35
CA VAL A 751 -3.86 9.35 -16.22
C VAL A 751 -3.38 9.02 -17.63
N SER A 752 -3.94 7.97 -18.22
CA SER A 752 -3.66 7.59 -19.60
C SER A 752 -4.32 8.63 -20.52
N GLY A 753 -3.78 9.85 -20.51
CA GLY A 753 -3.88 10.69 -21.68
C GLY A 753 -3.19 9.92 -22.79
N ARG A 754 -3.95 9.54 -23.84
CA ARG A 754 -3.31 9.27 -25.13
C ARG A 754 -2.31 10.41 -25.35
N PRO A 755 -1.03 10.14 -25.63
CA PRO A 755 -0.13 11.20 -26.01
C PRO A 755 -0.80 11.97 -27.12
N ALA A 756 -0.98 13.29 -26.95
CA ALA A 756 -1.27 14.16 -28.07
C ALA A 756 -0.23 13.81 -29.14
N VAL A 757 -0.69 13.62 -30.37
CA VAL A 757 0.11 13.28 -31.55
C VAL A 757 1.25 14.30 -31.64
N ALA A 758 2.38 13.99 -31.02
CA ALA A 758 3.61 14.73 -31.09
C ALA A 758 4.52 13.92 -32.00
N ASP A 759 5.02 14.56 -33.05
CA ASP A 759 5.91 13.98 -34.05
C ASP A 759 6.97 13.11 -33.38
N VAL A 760 6.95 11.82 -33.71
CA VAL A 760 7.85 10.82 -33.12
C VAL A 760 9.22 10.99 -33.76
N ASP A 761 10.09 11.75 -33.11
CA ASP A 761 11.51 11.87 -33.44
C ASP A 761 12.17 10.46 -33.40
N PRO A 762 12.89 10.01 -34.45
CA PRO A 762 13.64 8.75 -34.46
C PRO A 762 14.57 8.56 -33.26
N ILE A 763 15.11 9.65 -32.71
CA ILE A 763 15.94 9.64 -31.50
C ILE A 763 15.13 9.14 -30.29
N THR A 764 13.83 9.41 -30.24
CA THR A 764 12.91 8.97 -29.18
C THR A 764 12.60 7.47 -29.28
N ILE A 765 12.51 6.91 -30.49
CA ILE A 765 12.31 5.47 -30.72
C ILE A 765 13.56 4.70 -30.34
N GLU A 766 14.74 5.15 -30.75
CA GLU A 766 15.99 4.48 -30.39
C GLU A 766 16.29 4.64 -28.89
N ARG A 767 15.97 5.79 -28.29
CA ARG A 767 15.98 5.96 -26.83
C ARG A 767 14.99 5.03 -26.13
N GLN A 768 13.76 4.87 -26.62
CA GLN A 768 12.77 3.95 -26.07
C GLN A 768 13.19 2.48 -26.22
N TYR A 769 13.83 2.13 -27.33
CA TYR A 769 14.31 0.77 -27.61
C TYR A 769 15.54 0.41 -26.78
N VAL A 770 16.50 1.33 -26.69
CA VAL A 770 17.66 1.23 -25.81
C VAL A 770 17.25 1.28 -24.35
N HIS A 771 16.22 2.04 -24.00
CA HIS A 771 15.53 2.01 -22.71
C HIS A 771 14.83 0.67 -22.47
N ASP A 772 14.19 0.05 -23.45
CA ASP A 772 13.61 -1.28 -23.27
C ASP A 772 14.67 -2.38 -23.08
N LEU A 773 15.92 -2.13 -23.51
CA LEU A 773 17.08 -3.00 -23.26
C LEU A 773 17.78 -2.72 -21.93
N ASN A 774 17.93 -1.44 -21.56
CA ASN A 774 18.64 -1.03 -20.34
C ASN A 774 17.75 -0.90 -19.12
N ASP A 775 16.49 -0.53 -19.26
CA ASP A 775 15.78 0.05 -18.13
C ASP A 775 15.18 -1.00 -17.20
N GLN A 776 14.63 -2.12 -17.70
CA GLN A 776 14.24 -3.23 -16.82
C GLN A 776 14.42 -4.61 -17.43
N ALA A 777 14.33 -4.81 -18.74
CA ALA A 777 14.31 -6.15 -19.32
C ALA A 777 15.55 -7.00 -19.01
N ALA A 778 16.78 -6.54 -19.23
CA ALA A 778 17.96 -7.41 -19.06
C ALA A 778 18.30 -7.73 -17.58
N ILE A 779 18.21 -6.75 -16.67
CA ILE A 779 18.38 -6.97 -15.22
C ILE A 779 17.20 -7.77 -14.67
N HIS A 780 15.96 -7.40 -15.01
CA HIS A 780 14.77 -8.17 -14.63
C HIS A 780 14.83 -9.59 -15.16
N PHE A 781 15.19 -9.82 -16.42
CA PHE A 781 15.27 -11.15 -17.01
C PHE A 781 16.40 -11.97 -16.41
N SER A 782 17.62 -11.45 -16.28
CA SER A 782 18.73 -12.21 -15.67
C SER A 782 18.46 -12.53 -14.19
N VAL A 783 18.01 -11.57 -13.38
CA VAL A 783 17.63 -11.80 -11.98
C VAL A 783 16.40 -12.71 -11.86
N THR A 784 15.42 -12.60 -12.77
CA THR A 784 14.23 -13.48 -12.78
C THR A 784 14.57 -14.90 -13.23
N ILE A 785 15.48 -15.08 -14.20
CA ILE A 785 16.00 -16.39 -14.61
C ILE A 785 16.72 -17.03 -13.43
N ILE A 786 17.64 -16.30 -12.77
CA ILE A 786 18.35 -16.78 -11.58
C ILE A 786 17.35 -17.12 -10.47
N SER A 787 16.40 -16.23 -10.18
CA SER A 787 15.34 -16.45 -9.19
C SER A 787 14.52 -17.70 -9.49
N ALA A 788 14.08 -17.89 -10.73
CA ALA A 788 13.27 -19.03 -11.15
C ALA A 788 14.09 -20.33 -11.12
N ALA A 789 15.34 -20.28 -11.58
CA ALA A 789 16.23 -21.43 -11.59
C ALA A 789 16.64 -21.87 -10.19
N VAL A 790 16.96 -20.94 -9.28
CA VAL A 790 17.28 -21.24 -7.88
C VAL A 790 16.06 -21.76 -7.11
N SER A 791 14.85 -21.30 -7.47
CA SER A 791 13.62 -21.83 -6.87
C SER A 791 13.25 -23.23 -7.37
N LYS A 792 13.50 -23.53 -8.66
CA LYS A 792 13.10 -24.80 -9.28
C LYS A 792 14.17 -25.89 -9.22
N PHE A 793 15.44 -25.51 -9.35
CA PHE A 793 16.59 -26.40 -9.41
C PHE A 793 17.63 -26.10 -8.32
N PRO A 794 17.23 -25.94 -7.05
CA PRO A 794 18.16 -25.54 -5.98
C PRO A 794 19.31 -26.54 -5.82
N GLY A 795 19.00 -27.85 -5.88
CA GLY A 795 20.01 -28.91 -5.74
C GLY A 795 21.07 -28.91 -6.84
N ILE A 796 20.78 -28.36 -8.02
CA ILE A 796 21.75 -28.26 -9.12
C ILE A 796 22.64 -27.05 -8.92
N ILE A 797 22.05 -25.86 -8.76
CA ILE A 797 22.80 -24.60 -8.72
C ILE A 797 23.73 -24.53 -7.52
N PHE A 798 23.26 -24.93 -6.33
CA PHE A 798 24.09 -24.89 -5.13
C PHE A 798 25.13 -26.02 -5.07
N SER A 799 25.02 -27.03 -5.94
CA SER A 799 26.02 -28.10 -6.06
C SER A 799 27.09 -27.81 -7.12
N LEU A 800 27.01 -26.69 -7.85
CA LEU A 800 28.02 -26.33 -8.84
C LEU A 800 29.36 -26.02 -8.16
N PRO A 801 30.51 -26.47 -8.72
CA PRO A 801 31.83 -26.13 -8.19
C PRO A 801 32.05 -24.62 -8.10
N GLU A 802 31.54 -23.87 -9.08
CA GLU A 802 31.68 -22.41 -9.18
C GLU A 802 30.59 -21.64 -8.40
N ALA A 803 29.72 -22.32 -7.64
CA ALA A 803 28.62 -21.67 -6.92
C ALA A 803 29.06 -20.48 -6.04
N PRO A 804 30.19 -20.53 -5.31
CA PRO A 804 30.70 -19.37 -4.58
C PRO A 804 30.98 -18.16 -5.48
N GLU A 805 31.66 -18.35 -6.61
CA GLU A 805 31.96 -17.28 -7.56
C GLU A 805 30.68 -16.71 -8.21
N LEU A 806 29.72 -17.58 -8.52
CA LEU A 806 28.43 -17.19 -9.07
C LEU A 806 27.64 -16.34 -8.08
N LEU A 807 27.53 -16.76 -6.83
CA LEU A 807 26.86 -15.97 -5.78
C LEU A 807 27.56 -14.61 -5.59
N ASN A 808 28.89 -14.57 -5.65
CA ASN A 808 29.65 -13.33 -5.57
C ASN A 808 29.34 -12.35 -6.72
N CYS A 809 28.98 -12.83 -7.92
CA CYS A 809 28.58 -11.96 -9.02
C CYS A 809 27.34 -11.11 -8.71
N LEU A 810 26.46 -11.56 -7.79
CA LEU A 810 25.25 -10.84 -7.38
C LEU A 810 25.51 -9.76 -6.32
N VAL A 811 26.68 -9.75 -5.68
CA VAL A 811 26.99 -8.91 -4.51
C VAL A 811 28.32 -8.16 -4.58
N SER A 812 29.22 -8.53 -5.49
CA SER A 812 30.58 -7.94 -5.60
C SER A 812 30.56 -6.42 -5.78
N SER A 813 29.65 -5.90 -6.60
CA SER A 813 29.54 -4.48 -6.94
C SER A 813 28.28 -3.82 -6.36
N ILE A 814 27.71 -4.39 -5.29
CA ILE A 814 26.48 -3.91 -4.65
C ILE A 814 26.54 -2.45 -4.19
N ASP A 815 27.71 -2.02 -3.66
CA ASP A 815 27.93 -0.66 -3.13
C ASP A 815 27.84 0.43 -4.20
N LEU A 816 27.75 0.05 -5.48
CA LEU A 816 27.83 0.94 -6.63
C LEU A 816 26.50 1.01 -7.41
N VAL A 817 25.56 0.11 -7.12
CA VAL A 817 24.24 0.10 -7.77
C VAL A 817 23.40 1.26 -7.24
N PRO A 818 22.76 2.07 -8.10
CA PRO A 818 21.87 3.14 -7.64
C PRO A 818 20.74 2.64 -6.76
N GLU A 819 20.35 3.44 -5.78
CA GLU A 819 19.41 3.09 -4.73
C GLU A 819 18.06 2.64 -5.32
N PHE A 820 17.55 3.34 -6.33
CA PHE A 820 16.28 3.04 -6.96
C PHE A 820 16.21 1.69 -7.66
N LYS A 821 17.35 1.16 -8.14
CA LYS A 821 17.41 -0.17 -8.78
C LYS A 821 17.47 -1.31 -7.75
N LEU A 822 17.92 -1.07 -6.52
CA LEU A 822 18.11 -2.12 -5.49
C LEU A 822 16.84 -2.91 -5.16
N ARG A 823 15.65 -2.30 -5.30
CA ARG A 823 14.36 -2.94 -4.95
C ARG A 823 14.15 -4.28 -5.64
N HIS A 824 14.51 -4.35 -6.92
CA HIS A 824 14.37 -5.56 -7.72
C HIS A 824 15.30 -6.68 -7.22
N TRP A 825 16.54 -6.33 -6.87
CA TRP A 825 17.52 -7.25 -6.29
C TRP A 825 17.05 -7.81 -4.96
N ILE A 826 16.58 -6.95 -4.06
CA ILE A 826 16.07 -7.34 -2.75
C ILE A 826 14.88 -8.31 -2.90
N LYS A 827 13.88 -7.94 -3.70
CA LYS A 827 12.60 -8.68 -3.78
C LYS A 827 12.65 -9.96 -4.60
N LYS A 828 13.45 -9.99 -5.68
CA LYS A 828 13.48 -11.11 -6.64
C LYS A 828 14.79 -11.89 -6.60
N GLY A 829 15.93 -11.22 -6.47
CA GLY A 829 17.24 -11.85 -6.47
C GLY A 829 17.58 -12.47 -5.11
N TRP A 830 17.96 -11.63 -4.16
CA TRP A 830 18.49 -12.06 -2.86
C TRP A 830 17.48 -12.89 -2.07
N LYS A 831 16.21 -12.47 -2.05
CA LYS A 831 15.14 -13.21 -1.37
C LYS A 831 15.01 -14.64 -1.87
N SER A 832 15.06 -14.86 -3.19
CA SER A 832 14.93 -16.20 -3.78
C SER A 832 16.16 -17.05 -3.52
N VAL A 833 17.37 -16.48 -3.61
CA VAL A 833 18.62 -17.19 -3.28
C VAL A 833 18.64 -17.67 -1.83
N MET A 834 18.29 -16.79 -0.88
CA MET A 834 18.25 -17.14 0.53
C MET A 834 17.12 -18.12 0.86
N GLY A 835 15.93 -17.90 0.30
CA GLY A 835 14.72 -18.68 0.62
C GLY A 835 14.69 -20.08 0.00
N SER A 836 15.38 -20.31 -1.12
CA SER A 836 15.39 -21.60 -1.82
C SER A 836 16.64 -22.44 -1.59
N CYS A 837 17.63 -21.95 -0.82
CA CYS A 837 18.85 -22.68 -0.53
C CYS A 837 18.62 -23.87 0.43
N PRO A 838 18.93 -25.11 0.00
CA PRO A 838 18.82 -26.29 0.85
C PRO A 838 19.75 -26.23 2.07
N ALA A 839 19.34 -26.81 3.20
CA ALA A 839 20.06 -26.70 4.47
C ALA A 839 21.51 -27.20 4.44
N ASN A 840 21.81 -28.21 3.61
CA ASN A 840 23.16 -28.73 3.42
C ASN A 840 24.11 -27.76 2.70
N HIS A 841 23.60 -26.73 2.03
CA HIS A 841 24.38 -25.77 1.24
C HIS A 841 24.46 -24.37 1.85
N TRP A 842 23.88 -24.13 3.03
CA TRP A 842 23.98 -22.84 3.72
C TRP A 842 25.39 -22.27 3.88
N PRO A 843 26.47 -23.07 4.09
CA PRO A 843 27.83 -22.53 4.14
C PRO A 843 28.22 -21.68 2.93
N LEU A 844 27.68 -21.96 1.74
CA LEU A 844 27.93 -21.17 0.52
C LEU A 844 27.35 -19.75 0.61
N LEU A 845 26.31 -19.55 1.41
CA LEU A 845 25.66 -18.25 1.59
C LEU A 845 26.43 -17.32 2.52
N LYS A 846 27.50 -17.79 3.19
CA LYS A 846 28.19 -17.03 4.24
C LYS A 846 28.71 -15.68 3.73
N GLU A 847 29.54 -15.71 2.68
CA GLU A 847 30.11 -14.49 2.10
C GLU A 847 29.04 -13.64 1.41
N PHE A 848 28.13 -14.30 0.69
CA PHE A 848 27.01 -13.65 0.00
C PHE A 848 26.15 -12.80 0.93
N PHE A 849 25.69 -13.38 2.04
CA PHE A 849 24.85 -12.69 3.01
C PHE A 849 25.64 -11.64 3.81
N ALA A 850 26.87 -11.95 4.22
CA ALA A 850 27.72 -11.00 4.95
C ALA A 850 27.98 -9.73 4.15
N ARG A 851 28.24 -9.87 2.83
CA ARG A 851 28.46 -8.72 1.94
C ARG A 851 27.21 -7.86 1.78
N ILE A 852 26.03 -8.48 1.61
CA ILE A 852 24.74 -7.78 1.57
C ILE A 852 24.51 -7.02 2.87
N ALA A 853 24.71 -7.69 4.02
CA ALA A 853 24.48 -7.10 5.33
C ALA A 853 25.39 -5.88 5.59
N SER A 854 26.69 -6.00 5.31
CA SER A 854 27.66 -4.91 5.48
C SER A 854 27.41 -3.73 4.53
N SER A 855 27.15 -4.02 3.24
CA SER A 855 26.86 -2.99 2.24
C SER A 855 25.60 -2.21 2.58
N MET A 856 24.49 -2.91 2.84
CA MET A 856 23.21 -2.29 3.14
C MET A 856 23.26 -1.51 4.46
N HIS A 857 24.00 -1.98 5.46
CA HIS A 857 24.24 -1.22 6.69
C HIS A 857 24.87 0.14 6.37
N THR A 858 26.03 0.13 5.70
CA THR A 858 26.77 1.36 5.37
C THR A 858 25.95 2.31 4.50
N ARG A 859 25.26 1.76 3.51
CA ARG A 859 24.43 2.52 2.58
C ARG A 859 23.24 3.17 3.25
N LEU A 860 22.46 2.42 4.04
CA LEU A 860 21.30 2.97 4.73
C LEU A 860 21.72 4.04 5.74
N GLN A 861 22.82 3.86 6.47
CA GLN A 861 23.36 4.91 7.34
C GLN A 861 23.66 6.20 6.59
N LYS A 862 24.31 6.10 5.43
CA LYS A 862 24.59 7.27 4.58
C LYS A 862 23.31 7.94 4.09
N MET A 863 22.38 7.17 3.51
CA MET A 863 21.13 7.70 2.97
C MET A 863 20.31 8.43 4.05
N TRP A 864 20.22 7.84 5.25
CA TRP A 864 19.51 8.46 6.36
C TRP A 864 20.25 9.66 6.96
N ALA A 865 21.58 9.69 6.91
CA ALA A 865 22.35 10.89 7.25
C ALA A 865 22.06 12.03 6.25
N ASP A 866 22.04 11.74 4.95
CA ASP A 866 21.71 12.71 3.90
C ASP A 866 20.26 13.24 4.07
N VAL A 867 19.29 12.36 4.32
CA VAL A 867 17.89 12.75 4.63
C VAL A 867 17.81 13.61 5.90
N SER A 868 18.66 13.35 6.91
CA SER A 868 18.65 14.14 8.15
C SER A 868 19.10 15.60 7.95
N HIS A 869 19.77 15.90 6.84
CA HIS A 869 20.21 17.24 6.45
C HIS A 869 19.19 18.03 5.63
N ILE A 870 18.06 17.42 5.22
CA ILE A 870 16.98 18.13 4.51
C ILE A 870 16.42 19.22 5.42
N ASP A 871 16.46 20.47 4.96
CA ASP A 871 15.98 21.62 5.71
C ASP A 871 14.48 21.85 5.51
N TYR A 872 13.70 21.31 6.43
CA TYR A 872 12.25 21.48 6.45
C TYR A 872 11.80 22.87 6.96
N ASP A 873 12.72 23.75 7.41
CA ASP A 873 12.37 25.16 7.68
C ASP A 873 12.14 25.92 6.35
N SER A 874 12.73 25.43 5.24
CA SER A 874 12.40 25.81 3.87
C SER A 874 11.45 24.81 3.21
N GLU A 875 10.72 25.22 2.17
CA GLU A 875 9.96 24.27 1.35
C GLU A 875 10.96 23.32 0.65
N PRO A 876 10.95 22.01 0.98
CA PRO A 876 11.90 21.08 0.40
C PRO A 876 11.63 20.92 -1.10
N THR A 877 12.70 20.75 -1.87
CA THR A 877 12.58 20.54 -3.32
C THR A 877 11.95 19.19 -3.63
N GLU A 878 11.36 19.05 -4.82
CA GLU A 878 10.81 17.77 -5.29
C GLU A 878 11.86 16.65 -5.27
N GLU A 879 13.13 16.96 -5.57
CA GLU A 879 14.22 15.98 -5.54
C GLU A 879 14.59 15.54 -4.11
N GLU A 880 14.56 16.45 -3.13
CA GLU A 880 14.81 16.12 -1.73
C GLU A 880 13.70 15.24 -1.17
N LEU A 881 12.43 15.61 -1.45
CA LEU A 881 11.28 14.79 -1.09
C LEU A 881 11.35 13.42 -1.76
N PHE A 882 11.65 13.37 -3.05
CA PHE A 882 11.79 12.11 -3.78
C PHE A 882 12.89 11.22 -3.17
N TYR A 883 14.04 11.81 -2.82
CA TYR A 883 15.15 11.08 -2.20
C TYR A 883 14.78 10.51 -0.82
N GLU A 884 14.04 11.26 0.00
CA GLU A 884 13.48 10.78 1.26
C GLU A 884 12.53 9.58 1.04
N HIS A 885 11.61 9.69 0.07
CA HIS A 885 10.69 8.60 -0.29
C HIS A 885 11.44 7.34 -0.73
N LEU A 886 12.42 7.50 -1.63
CA LEU A 886 13.29 6.41 -2.06
C LEU A 886 13.99 5.75 -0.87
N THR A 887 14.53 6.56 0.04
CA THR A 887 15.21 6.08 1.27
C THR A 887 14.28 5.26 2.15
N CYS A 888 13.05 5.72 2.37
CA CYS A 888 12.04 4.96 3.11
C CYS A 888 11.73 3.62 2.43
N VAL A 889 11.53 3.63 1.11
CA VAL A 889 11.20 2.41 0.34
C VAL A 889 12.32 1.39 0.41
N ILE A 890 13.58 1.76 0.14
CA ILE A 890 14.71 0.82 0.20
C ILE A 890 14.87 0.25 1.60
N SER A 891 14.76 1.09 2.63
CA SER A 891 14.85 0.66 4.03
C SER A 891 13.79 -0.38 4.37
N ARG A 892 12.54 -0.13 3.99
CA ARG A 892 11.39 -1.01 4.21
C ARG A 892 11.54 -2.35 3.48
N GLU A 893 12.02 -2.34 2.23
CA GLU A 893 12.27 -3.56 1.46
C GLU A 893 13.40 -4.40 2.08
N TYR A 894 14.48 -3.76 2.52
CA TYR A 894 15.61 -4.46 3.12
C TYR A 894 15.26 -5.09 4.48
N ILE A 895 14.54 -4.37 5.35
CA ILE A 895 14.03 -4.94 6.61
C ILE A 895 13.08 -6.12 6.33
N ASN A 896 12.23 -6.02 5.32
CA ASN A 896 11.38 -7.14 4.91
C ASN A 896 12.18 -8.35 4.40
N PHE A 897 13.28 -8.13 3.69
CA PHE A 897 14.19 -9.20 3.29
C PHE A 897 14.82 -9.88 4.51
N LEU A 898 15.32 -9.12 5.48
CA LEU A 898 15.84 -9.67 6.74
C LEU A 898 14.76 -10.46 7.51
N ARG A 899 13.50 -9.97 7.51
CA ARG A 899 12.37 -10.72 8.06
C ARG A 899 12.19 -12.06 7.37
N CYS A 900 12.27 -12.14 6.04
CA CYS A 900 12.20 -13.41 5.33
C CYS A 900 13.36 -14.36 5.66
N CYS A 901 14.55 -13.84 5.99
CA CYS A 901 15.68 -14.67 6.38
C CYS A 901 15.56 -15.21 7.81
N TYR A 902 15.06 -14.40 8.75
CA TYR A 902 15.09 -14.72 10.18
C TYR A 902 13.75 -15.15 10.79
N LEU A 903 12.61 -14.77 10.20
CA LEU A 903 11.27 -15.00 10.76
C LEU A 903 10.39 -15.85 9.82
N PRO A 904 9.48 -16.69 10.38
CA PRO A 904 8.53 -17.47 9.58
C PRO A 904 7.52 -16.58 8.84
N SER A 905 6.98 -17.09 7.74
CA SER A 905 5.96 -16.38 6.96
C SER A 905 4.63 -16.25 7.72
N GLU A 906 3.83 -15.19 7.47
CA GLU A 906 2.55 -14.98 8.18
C GLU A 906 1.56 -16.14 8.02
N GLY A 907 1.58 -16.83 6.87
CA GLY A 907 0.78 -18.02 6.61
C GLY A 907 1.22 -19.25 7.42
N GLU A 908 2.53 -19.44 7.62
CA GLU A 908 3.08 -20.50 8.48
C GLU A 908 2.90 -20.17 9.97
N PHE A 909 2.95 -18.90 10.35
CA PHE A 909 2.66 -18.46 11.71
C PHE A 909 1.23 -18.81 12.10
N LEU A 910 0.23 -18.53 11.25
CA LEU A 910 -1.16 -18.92 11.51
C LEU A 910 -1.33 -20.45 11.55
N ARG A 911 -0.67 -21.17 10.63
CA ARG A 911 -0.74 -22.64 10.58
C ARG A 911 -0.09 -23.30 11.80
N SER A 912 1.05 -22.77 12.24
CA SER A 912 1.74 -23.18 13.48
C SER A 912 0.97 -22.76 14.72
N PHE A 913 0.33 -21.58 14.74
CA PHE A 913 -0.54 -21.12 15.82
C PHE A 913 -1.77 -22.03 15.98
N PHE A 914 -2.43 -22.41 14.88
CA PHE A 914 -3.52 -23.39 14.92
C PHE A 914 -3.04 -24.79 15.35
N PHE A 915 -1.84 -25.23 14.94
CA PHE A 915 -1.31 -26.54 15.33
C PHE A 915 -0.82 -26.58 16.80
N LEU A 916 -0.15 -25.53 17.26
CA LEU A 916 0.38 -25.39 18.63
C LEU A 916 -0.69 -24.99 19.66
N SER A 917 -1.85 -24.47 19.23
CA SER A 917 -3.00 -24.21 20.11
C SER A 917 -3.58 -25.49 20.77
N SER A 918 -3.09 -26.67 20.38
CA SER A 918 -3.35 -27.96 21.04
C SER A 918 -2.40 -28.28 22.22
N LEU A 919 -1.40 -27.43 22.49
CA LEU A 919 -0.44 -27.57 23.59
C LEU A 919 -0.38 -26.27 24.42
N SER A 920 -0.11 -26.40 25.72
CA SER A 920 -0.14 -25.35 26.77
C SER A 920 0.25 -23.93 26.32
N GLU A 921 -0.54 -22.93 26.77
CA GLU A 921 -0.42 -21.49 26.45
C GLU A 921 0.97 -20.87 26.66
N ASP A 922 1.84 -21.47 27.47
CA ASP A 922 3.19 -20.95 27.76
C ASP A 922 4.21 -21.15 26.62
N LYS A 923 3.95 -22.06 25.66
CA LYS A 923 4.87 -22.30 24.52
C LYS A 923 4.49 -21.59 23.24
N ALA A 924 3.30 -20.98 23.17
CA ALA A 924 2.78 -20.35 21.95
C ALA A 924 3.29 -18.91 21.68
N LYS A 925 4.13 -18.35 22.58
CA LYS A 925 4.54 -16.93 22.55
C LYS A 925 6.00 -16.65 22.17
N ALA A 926 6.84 -17.68 21.98
CA ALA A 926 8.21 -17.45 21.53
C ALA A 926 8.21 -17.14 20.03
N LEU A 927 8.79 -16.01 19.63
CA LEU A 927 8.95 -15.63 18.23
C LEU A 927 10.11 -16.46 17.65
N THR A 928 9.90 -17.75 17.44
CA THR A 928 10.98 -18.67 17.05
C THR A 928 11.49 -18.33 15.65
N MET A 929 12.81 -18.13 15.53
CA MET A 929 13.49 -17.87 14.27
C MET A 929 13.34 -19.06 13.31
N THR A 930 13.48 -18.80 12.01
CA THR A 930 13.55 -19.86 11.00
C THR A 930 14.84 -20.68 11.18
N PRO A 931 14.90 -21.95 10.70
CA PRO A 931 16.12 -22.74 10.74
C PRO A 931 17.33 -22.05 10.06
N LEU A 932 17.09 -21.36 8.94
CA LEU A 932 18.11 -20.55 8.27
C LEU A 932 18.54 -19.36 9.14
N GLY A 933 17.58 -18.67 9.77
CA GLY A 933 17.84 -17.57 10.67
C GLY A 933 18.70 -17.97 11.87
N GLU A 934 18.39 -19.12 12.48
CA GLU A 934 19.20 -19.70 13.56
C GLU A 934 20.61 -20.03 13.06
N TRP A 935 20.74 -20.64 11.88
CA TRP A 935 22.06 -20.95 11.32
C TRP A 935 22.89 -19.68 11.06
N LEU A 936 22.30 -18.62 10.47
CA LEU A 936 22.97 -17.34 10.24
C LEU A 936 23.46 -16.70 11.54
N PHE A 937 22.63 -16.77 12.59
CA PHE A 937 22.94 -16.24 13.91
C PHE A 937 24.09 -17.01 14.57
N SER A 938 23.94 -18.34 14.70
CA SER A 938 24.93 -19.20 15.38
C SER A 938 26.29 -19.23 14.68
N ASN A 939 26.34 -18.98 13.37
CA ASN A 939 27.60 -18.91 12.60
C ASN A 939 28.14 -17.47 12.45
N ASN A 940 27.53 -16.49 13.12
CA ASN A 940 27.93 -15.08 13.09
C ASN A 940 28.06 -14.50 11.66
N VAL A 941 27.12 -14.85 10.77
CA VAL A 941 27.16 -14.46 9.35
C VAL A 941 26.57 -13.06 9.18
N GLY A 942 27.42 -12.03 9.09
CA GLY A 942 26.98 -10.64 8.93
C GLY A 942 26.18 -10.08 10.12
N LEU A 943 26.20 -10.78 11.26
CA LEU A 943 25.31 -10.54 12.40
C LEU A 943 25.45 -9.14 12.97
N SER A 944 26.67 -8.62 13.12
CA SER A 944 26.91 -7.25 13.59
C SER A 944 26.20 -6.22 12.70
N SER A 945 26.39 -6.30 11.38
CA SER A 945 25.72 -5.41 10.42
C SER A 945 24.19 -5.54 10.46
N VAL A 946 23.67 -6.76 10.63
CA VAL A 946 22.23 -7.01 10.78
C VAL A 946 21.68 -6.35 12.05
N ILE A 947 22.30 -6.61 13.21
CA ILE A 947 21.89 -6.02 14.49
C ILE A 947 21.96 -4.50 14.39
N MET A 948 23.09 -3.94 13.93
CA MET A 948 23.26 -2.50 13.82
C MET A 948 22.19 -1.87 12.93
N THR A 949 21.88 -2.48 11.78
CA THR A 949 20.88 -1.97 10.83
C THR A 949 19.45 -2.10 11.35
N VAL A 950 19.08 -3.25 11.90
CA VAL A 950 17.73 -3.49 12.45
C VAL A 950 17.44 -2.53 13.60
N PHE A 951 18.39 -2.32 14.52
CA PHE A 951 18.19 -1.39 15.62
C PHE A 951 18.31 0.08 15.21
N SER A 952 19.19 0.43 14.26
CA SER A 952 19.21 1.79 13.68
C SER A 952 17.92 2.14 12.97
N SER A 953 17.25 1.14 12.35
CA SER A 953 15.97 1.37 11.67
C SER A 953 14.84 1.83 12.59
N LEU A 954 14.95 1.57 13.90
CA LEU A 954 14.04 2.13 14.90
C LEU A 954 14.25 3.65 15.10
N THR A 955 15.44 4.14 14.77
CA THR A 955 15.87 5.54 14.97
C THR A 955 15.84 6.38 13.70
N PHE A 956 15.43 5.80 12.57
CA PHE A 956 15.19 6.55 11.33
C PHE A 956 13.81 7.21 11.36
N ARG A 957 13.65 8.34 10.65
CA ARG A 957 12.41 9.16 10.60
C ARG A 957 11.31 8.50 9.74
N ASP A 958 11.05 7.21 9.95
CA ASP A 958 10.00 6.43 9.28
C ASP A 958 9.33 5.49 10.29
N SER A 959 8.17 5.89 10.82
CA SER A 959 7.47 5.11 11.86
C SER A 959 6.99 3.74 11.36
N LEU A 960 6.67 3.62 10.06
CA LEU A 960 6.28 2.34 9.46
C LEU A 960 7.47 1.37 9.35
N LEU A 961 8.67 1.87 9.04
CA LEU A 961 9.89 1.08 9.08
C LEU A 961 10.18 0.58 10.49
N ALA A 962 10.09 1.46 11.49
CA ALA A 962 10.30 1.11 12.90
C ALA A 962 9.34 -0.02 13.33
N LEU A 963 8.05 0.10 13.00
CA LEU A 963 7.03 -0.93 13.23
C LEU A 963 7.38 -2.28 12.59
N ARG A 964 7.87 -2.27 11.34
CA ARG A 964 8.29 -3.50 10.63
C ARG A 964 9.52 -4.15 11.28
N ALA A 965 10.41 -3.36 11.88
CA ALA A 965 11.63 -3.86 12.52
C ALA A 965 11.40 -4.50 13.90
N ILE A 966 10.31 -4.17 14.60
CA ILE A 966 10.04 -4.64 15.99
C ILE A 966 10.19 -6.16 16.14
N ALA A 967 9.60 -6.94 15.22
CA ALA A 967 9.62 -8.40 15.30
C ALA A 967 11.04 -8.97 15.22
N LEU A 968 11.89 -8.41 14.34
CA LEU A 968 13.30 -8.79 14.24
C LEU A 968 14.08 -8.39 15.50
N CYS A 969 13.83 -7.19 16.03
CA CYS A 969 14.48 -6.72 17.25
C CYS A 969 14.22 -7.68 18.42
N LYS A 970 12.97 -8.13 18.58
CA LYS A 970 12.59 -9.11 19.61
C LYS A 970 13.33 -10.44 19.42
N ALA A 971 13.23 -11.05 18.23
CA ALA A 971 13.88 -12.33 17.94
C ALA A 971 15.40 -12.29 18.14
N LEU A 972 16.06 -11.22 17.68
CA LEU A 972 17.50 -11.03 17.87
C LEU A 972 17.87 -10.81 19.34
N SER A 973 17.06 -10.07 20.11
CA SER A 973 17.30 -9.88 21.55
C SER A 973 17.11 -11.16 22.36
N GLU A 974 16.15 -12.02 21.98
CA GLU A 974 15.96 -13.33 22.60
C GLU A 974 17.14 -14.26 22.31
N LYS A 975 17.64 -14.30 21.07
CA LYS A 975 18.80 -15.14 20.73
C LYS A 975 20.12 -14.63 21.28
N LEU A 976 20.29 -13.33 21.48
CA LEU A 976 21.50 -12.78 22.11
C LEU A 976 21.71 -13.31 23.54
N MET A 977 20.67 -13.84 24.20
CA MET A 977 20.81 -14.52 25.49
C MET A 977 21.79 -15.73 25.45
N GLU A 978 21.95 -16.35 24.28
CA GLU A 978 22.85 -17.51 24.09
C GLU A 978 24.33 -17.10 23.93
N CYS A 979 24.61 -15.87 23.49
CA CYS A 979 25.94 -15.35 23.21
C CYS A 979 26.08 -13.86 23.63
N TYR A 980 25.73 -13.57 24.88
CA TYR A 980 25.57 -12.21 25.36
C TYR A 980 26.85 -11.35 25.30
N ASP A 981 26.69 -10.12 24.81
CA ASP A 981 27.70 -9.05 24.81
C ASP A 981 27.06 -7.78 25.40
N ASP A 982 27.71 -7.19 26.42
CA ASP A 982 27.17 -6.07 27.18
C ASP A 982 27.05 -4.79 26.35
N GLU A 983 28.05 -4.50 25.51
CA GLU A 983 28.04 -3.30 24.65
C GLU A 983 26.92 -3.38 23.61
N VAL A 984 26.73 -4.57 23.03
CA VAL A 984 25.65 -4.83 22.08
C VAL A 984 24.28 -4.71 22.76
N GLY A 985 24.14 -5.27 23.97
CA GLY A 985 22.89 -5.19 24.73
C GLY A 985 22.52 -3.75 25.12
N VAL A 986 23.52 -2.95 25.53
CA VAL A 986 23.36 -1.52 25.80
C VAL A 986 22.94 -0.78 24.53
N TYR A 987 23.61 -1.02 23.40
CA TYR A 987 23.26 -0.40 22.11
C TYR A 987 21.82 -0.71 21.69
N MET A 988 21.38 -1.98 21.79
CA MET A 988 20.00 -2.39 21.49
C MET A 988 18.97 -1.63 22.31
N LEU A 989 19.21 -1.52 23.63
CA LEU A 989 18.32 -0.80 24.54
C LEU A 989 18.30 0.70 24.23
N VAL A 990 19.46 1.31 23.98
CA VAL A 990 19.56 2.74 23.62
C VAL A 990 18.80 3.05 22.33
N CYS A 991 18.95 2.24 21.28
CA CYS A 991 18.22 2.42 20.03
C CYS A 991 16.70 2.30 20.22
N ALA A 992 16.25 1.34 21.03
CA ALA A 992 14.83 1.19 21.35
C ALA A 992 14.30 2.39 22.15
N ILE A 993 15.06 2.94 23.10
CA ILE A 993 14.68 4.14 23.84
C ILE A 993 14.66 5.37 22.91
N ARG A 994 15.68 5.55 22.06
CA ARG A 994 15.73 6.65 21.06
C ARG A 994 14.55 6.61 20.09
N SER A 995 14.10 5.42 19.71
CA SER A 995 12.91 5.28 18.86
C SER A 995 11.65 5.88 19.50
N LEU A 996 11.54 5.88 20.83
CA LEU A 996 10.45 6.54 21.55
C LEU A 996 10.60 8.05 21.60
N GLN A 997 11.82 8.58 21.52
CA GLN A 997 12.03 10.03 21.36
C GLN A 997 11.53 10.51 20.00
N LEU A 998 11.72 9.66 18.98
CA LEU A 998 11.38 9.99 17.59
C LEU A 998 9.91 9.73 17.27
N HIS A 999 9.39 8.57 17.68
CA HIS A 999 8.08 8.04 17.29
C HIS A 999 7.13 7.83 18.48
N GLY A 1000 7.52 8.17 19.71
CA GLY A 1000 6.73 7.85 20.90
C GLY A 1000 5.37 8.56 20.96
N ALA A 1001 5.25 9.70 20.26
CA ALA A 1001 4.00 10.45 20.09
C ALA A 1001 3.10 9.90 18.96
N ASP A 1002 3.62 9.05 18.06
CA ASP A 1002 2.83 8.41 17.01
C ASP A 1002 1.80 7.46 17.63
N GLU A 1003 0.52 7.63 17.26
CA GLU A 1003 -0.59 6.90 17.85
C GLU A 1003 -0.53 5.38 17.63
N VAL A 1004 0.09 4.96 16.52
CA VAL A 1004 0.20 3.57 16.09
C VAL A 1004 1.50 2.95 16.57
N ALA A 1005 2.62 3.67 16.48
CA ALA A 1005 3.96 3.17 16.76
C ALA A 1005 4.36 3.25 18.25
N GLY A 1006 3.87 4.25 19.00
CA GLY A 1006 4.33 4.50 20.37
C GLY A 1006 4.12 3.32 21.32
N THR A 1007 2.94 2.70 21.31
CA THR A 1007 2.64 1.56 22.21
C THR A 1007 3.46 0.30 21.88
N PRO A 1008 3.56 -0.14 20.61
CA PRO A 1008 4.46 -1.22 20.22
C PRO A 1008 5.93 -1.00 20.61
N LEU A 1009 6.45 0.23 20.46
CA LEU A 1009 7.84 0.57 20.81
C LEU A 1009 8.08 0.55 22.34
N ILE A 1010 7.12 1.01 23.15
CA ILE A 1010 7.19 0.84 24.63
C ILE A 1010 7.27 -0.64 24.98
N GLY A 1011 6.48 -1.48 24.31
CA GLY A 1011 6.53 -2.92 24.47
C GLY A 1011 7.88 -3.54 24.05
N LEU A 1012 8.53 -2.97 23.03
CA LEU A 1012 9.86 -3.41 22.58
C LEU A 1012 10.94 -3.07 23.62
N VAL A 1013 10.96 -1.86 24.18
CA VAL A 1013 11.92 -1.48 25.23
C VAL A 1013 11.80 -2.39 26.44
N PHE A 1014 10.57 -2.65 26.90
CA PHE A 1014 10.33 -3.58 28.01
C PHE A 1014 10.86 -4.98 27.68
N HIS A 1015 10.59 -5.47 26.47
CA HIS A 1015 11.00 -6.79 26.03
C HIS A 1015 12.53 -6.95 26.02
N ILE A 1016 13.25 -6.01 25.40
CA ILE A 1016 14.72 -6.03 25.32
C ILE A 1016 15.32 -5.97 26.73
N TYR A 1017 14.84 -5.06 27.58
CA TYR A 1017 15.31 -4.97 28.96
C TYR A 1017 15.09 -6.29 29.69
N CYS A 1018 13.89 -6.86 29.61
CA CYS A 1018 13.56 -8.13 30.28
C CYS A 1018 14.41 -9.31 29.78
N ALA A 1019 14.65 -9.40 28.46
CA ALA A 1019 15.42 -10.48 27.85
C ALA A 1019 16.90 -10.42 28.25
N LEU A 1020 17.49 -9.21 28.24
CA LEU A 1020 18.92 -9.03 28.42
C LEU A 1020 19.34 -8.78 29.88
N ARG A 1021 18.41 -8.36 30.75
CA ARG A 1021 18.72 -7.96 32.13
C ARG A 1021 19.41 -9.06 32.96
N ARG A 1022 19.12 -10.33 32.71
CA ARG A 1022 19.77 -11.45 33.40
C ARG A 1022 21.30 -11.48 33.18
N PHE A 1023 21.76 -10.90 32.07
CA PHE A 1023 23.14 -11.02 31.62
C PHE A 1023 23.94 -9.71 31.74
N SER A 1024 23.29 -8.59 32.08
CA SER A 1024 23.94 -7.28 32.20
C SER A 1024 23.49 -6.46 33.38
N ASP A 1025 24.50 -5.91 34.07
CA ASP A 1025 24.36 -4.93 35.14
C ASP A 1025 24.50 -3.49 34.64
N SER A 1026 24.82 -3.29 33.35
CA SER A 1026 24.93 -1.98 32.71
C SER A 1026 23.56 -1.43 32.27
N LEU A 1027 22.58 -2.29 31.96
CA LEU A 1027 21.24 -1.85 31.50
C LEU A 1027 20.52 -0.89 32.47
N PRO A 1028 20.53 -1.10 33.81
CA PRO A 1028 19.98 -0.12 34.74
C PRO A 1028 20.63 1.27 34.62
N GLN A 1029 21.92 1.35 34.31
CA GLN A 1029 22.63 2.63 34.13
C GLN A 1029 22.14 3.38 32.88
N VAL A 1030 21.71 2.66 31.83
CA VAL A 1030 21.06 3.26 30.66
C VAL A 1030 19.71 3.86 31.05
N LEU A 1031 18.92 3.17 31.88
CA LEU A 1031 17.64 3.69 32.37
C LEU A 1031 17.81 4.94 33.25
N MET A 1032 18.91 5.02 34.00
CA MET A 1032 19.25 6.20 34.81
C MET A 1032 19.55 7.45 33.97
N GLN A 1033 19.87 7.30 32.68
CA GLN A 1033 20.11 8.42 31.75
C GLN A 1033 18.81 8.97 31.15
N ILE A 1034 17.67 8.31 31.40
CA ILE A 1034 16.35 8.78 30.94
C ILE A 1034 16.02 10.08 31.69
N PRO A 1035 15.63 11.16 30.98
CA PRO A 1035 15.19 12.39 31.63
C PRO A 1035 14.07 12.12 32.63
N GLU A 1036 14.09 12.81 33.76
CA GLU A 1036 12.98 12.81 34.74
C GLU A 1036 12.76 11.48 35.47
N VAL A 1037 13.71 10.54 35.38
CA VAL A 1037 13.72 9.27 36.12
C VAL A 1037 14.63 9.36 37.34
N THR A 1038 14.16 8.92 38.51
CA THR A 1038 14.94 8.86 39.75
C THR A 1038 15.53 7.46 39.97
N ALA A 1039 16.60 7.37 40.78
CA ALA A 1039 17.21 6.09 41.16
C ALA A 1039 16.21 5.10 41.75
N GLU A 1040 15.30 5.57 42.61
CA GLU A 1040 14.25 4.77 43.22
C GLU A 1040 13.28 4.15 42.18
N ILE A 1041 12.94 4.89 41.12
CA ILE A 1041 12.07 4.41 40.05
C ILE A 1041 12.76 3.28 39.27
N VAL A 1042 14.05 3.45 38.94
CA VAL A 1042 14.84 2.42 38.24
C VAL A 1042 15.02 1.20 39.13
N GLU A 1043 15.36 1.36 40.41
CA GLU A 1043 15.51 0.24 41.35
C GLU A 1043 14.22 -0.55 41.53
N THR A 1044 13.08 0.14 41.62
CA THR A 1044 11.76 -0.51 41.73
C THR A 1044 11.42 -1.27 40.46
N PHE A 1045 11.67 -0.68 39.29
CA PHE A 1045 11.45 -1.33 38.00
C PHE A 1045 12.35 -2.55 37.85
N ASP A 1046 13.64 -2.41 38.13
CA ASP A 1046 14.64 -3.46 37.99
C ASP A 1046 14.38 -4.65 38.93
N SER A 1047 13.99 -4.38 40.17
CA SER A 1047 13.67 -5.42 41.15
C SER A 1047 12.45 -6.24 40.74
N LYS A 1048 11.43 -5.61 40.16
CA LYS A 1048 10.26 -6.32 39.60
C LYS A 1048 10.61 -7.16 38.38
N ILE A 1049 11.46 -6.66 37.49
CA ILE A 1049 11.94 -7.45 36.34
C ILE A 1049 12.73 -8.67 36.83
N ARG A 1050 13.61 -8.51 37.83
CA ARG A 1050 14.35 -9.63 38.43
C ARG A 1050 13.42 -10.66 39.07
N ALA A 1051 12.40 -10.23 39.81
CA ALA A 1051 11.38 -11.12 40.38
C ALA A 1051 10.61 -11.89 39.30
N MET A 1052 10.28 -11.24 38.18
CA MET A 1052 9.65 -11.89 37.04
C MET A 1052 10.55 -12.94 36.37
N ILE A 1053 11.84 -12.63 36.20
CA ILE A 1053 12.83 -13.55 35.63
C ILE A 1053 13.05 -14.76 36.56
N ALA A 1054 13.02 -14.55 37.88
CA ALA A 1054 13.14 -15.62 38.88
C ALA A 1054 11.89 -16.52 38.97
N GLY A 1055 10.76 -16.08 38.42
CA GLY A 1055 9.48 -16.79 38.49
C GLY A 1055 8.67 -16.49 39.77
N ASP A 1056 9.13 -15.54 40.59
CA ASP A 1056 8.52 -15.18 41.87
C ASP A 1056 7.27 -14.28 41.70
N GLU A 1057 7.15 -13.58 40.56
CA GLU A 1057 6.05 -12.63 40.28
C GLU A 1057 5.56 -12.76 38.82
N ILE A 1058 4.25 -13.02 38.65
CA ILE A 1058 3.60 -13.08 37.33
C ILE A 1058 2.80 -11.79 37.11
N LEU A 1059 3.25 -10.94 36.19
CA LEU A 1059 2.54 -9.71 35.83
C LEU A 1059 1.73 -9.88 34.55
N LEU A 1060 0.52 -9.31 34.54
CA LEU A 1060 -0.31 -9.21 33.34
C LEU A 1060 0.35 -8.27 32.32
N GLU A 1061 0.15 -8.53 31.02
CA GLU A 1061 0.68 -7.69 29.92
C GLU A 1061 0.37 -6.20 30.09
N LYS A 1062 -0.83 -5.87 30.58
CA LYS A 1062 -1.23 -4.49 30.86
C LYS A 1062 -0.32 -3.84 31.92
N GLN A 1063 0.00 -4.56 33.00
CA GLN A 1063 0.85 -4.05 34.08
C GLN A 1063 2.29 -3.84 33.61
N LYS A 1064 2.81 -4.75 32.77
CA LYS A 1064 4.14 -4.62 32.13
C LYS A 1064 4.24 -3.32 31.33
N LYS A 1065 3.24 -3.06 30.49
CA LYS A 1065 3.14 -1.83 29.68
C LYS A 1065 3.00 -0.57 30.51
N ASP A 1066 2.18 -0.59 31.57
CA ASP A 1066 1.99 0.56 32.45
C ASP A 1066 3.27 0.92 33.22
N MET A 1067 4.02 -0.08 33.67
CA MET A 1067 5.34 0.10 34.30
C MET A 1067 6.35 0.71 33.32
N ALA A 1068 6.46 0.15 32.11
CA ALA A 1068 7.35 0.67 31.08
C ALA A 1068 7.00 2.11 30.69
N ARG A 1069 5.69 2.41 30.52
CA ARG A 1069 5.21 3.75 30.17
C ARG A 1069 5.52 4.79 31.25
N ARG A 1070 5.46 4.40 32.53
CA ARG A 1070 5.85 5.26 33.66
C ARG A 1070 7.33 5.64 33.59
N LEU A 1071 8.18 4.64 33.39
CA LEU A 1071 9.63 4.81 33.30
C LEU A 1071 10.02 5.65 32.08
N LEU A 1072 9.38 5.40 30.93
CA LEU A 1072 9.76 5.99 29.64
C LEU A 1072 9.05 7.33 29.36
N LYS A 1073 8.27 7.86 30.32
CA LYS A 1073 7.48 9.07 30.12
C LYS A 1073 8.35 10.28 29.73
N GLY A 1074 9.53 10.44 30.33
CA GLY A 1074 10.44 11.56 30.04
C GLY A 1074 11.13 11.49 28.66
N VAL A 1075 10.99 10.37 27.95
CA VAL A 1075 11.54 10.14 26.60
C VAL A 1075 10.46 10.28 25.54
N ILE A 1076 9.19 10.11 25.89
CA ILE A 1076 8.04 10.33 25.01
C ILE A 1076 7.81 11.84 24.92
N THR A 1077 8.60 12.51 24.08
CA THR A 1077 8.42 13.91 23.74
C THR A 1077 7.45 14.07 22.58
N LEU A 1078 6.86 15.27 22.46
CA LEU A 1078 6.13 15.73 21.28
C LEU A 1078 6.94 15.45 20.00
N THR A 1079 6.25 15.26 18.88
CA THR A 1079 6.80 14.74 17.62
C THR A 1079 8.06 15.50 17.17
N VAL A 1080 8.93 14.86 16.40
CA VAL A 1080 10.19 15.47 15.92
C VAL A 1080 9.95 16.72 15.06
N GLY A 1081 8.80 16.80 14.38
CA GLY A 1081 8.32 17.99 13.67
C GLY A 1081 7.89 19.14 14.60
N GLU A 1082 7.64 18.87 15.88
CA GLU A 1082 7.38 19.88 16.92
C GLU A 1082 8.67 20.25 17.67
N GLN A 1083 9.66 19.36 17.76
CA GLN A 1083 10.98 19.64 18.35
C GLN A 1083 11.88 20.52 17.48
N HIS A 1084 11.77 20.44 16.15
CA HIS A 1084 12.60 21.20 15.20
C HIS A 1084 11.89 22.40 14.57
N LYS A 1085 10.58 22.59 14.84
CA LYS A 1085 10.00 23.92 14.64
C LYS A 1085 10.81 24.88 15.49
N LYS A 1086 11.54 25.82 14.86
CA LYS A 1086 11.89 27.08 15.53
C LYS A 1086 10.64 27.51 16.32
N PRO A 1087 10.77 28.04 17.55
CA PRO A 1087 9.64 28.72 18.17
C PRO A 1087 9.06 29.64 17.11
N VAL A 1088 7.81 29.37 16.71
CA VAL A 1088 7.14 30.20 15.72
C VAL A 1088 7.08 31.56 16.40
N TYR A 1089 8.02 32.45 16.03
CA TYR A 1089 7.75 33.86 16.13
C TYR A 1089 6.55 34.04 15.21
N LEU A 1090 5.38 34.08 15.85
CA LEU A 1090 4.12 34.38 15.18
C LEU A 1090 4.42 35.53 14.23
N ARG A 1091 4.26 35.30 12.91
CA ARG A 1091 4.20 36.41 11.98
C ARG A 1091 3.25 37.41 12.62
N PRO A 1092 3.61 38.70 12.73
CA PRO A 1092 2.64 39.70 13.12
C PRO A 1092 1.41 39.46 12.25
N LEU A 1093 0.25 39.31 12.93
CA LEU A 1093 -1.03 39.03 12.29
C LEU A 1093 -1.13 39.89 11.02
N PRO A 1094 -1.62 39.34 9.89
CA PRO A 1094 -1.94 40.17 8.73
C PRO A 1094 -2.71 41.39 9.26
N PRO A 1095 -2.34 42.62 8.88
CA PRO A 1095 -3.09 43.79 9.28
C PRO A 1095 -4.55 43.50 8.98
N ILE A 1096 -5.41 43.60 10.01
CA ILE A 1096 -6.87 43.59 9.85
C ILE A 1096 -7.14 44.48 8.65
N GLU A 1097 -7.76 43.96 7.59
CA GLU A 1097 -8.11 44.75 6.42
C GLU A 1097 -8.76 46.03 6.94
N LYS A 1098 -8.06 47.16 6.75
CA LYS A 1098 -8.64 48.45 7.06
C LYS A 1098 -9.93 48.50 6.27
N ARG A 1099 -11.08 48.52 6.97
CA ARG A 1099 -12.33 48.98 6.38
C ARG A 1099 -11.97 50.20 5.54
N ARG A 1100 -12.30 50.17 4.24
CA ARG A 1100 -12.29 51.39 3.44
C ARG A 1100 -13.05 52.43 4.26
N ARG A 1101 -12.36 53.51 4.63
CA ARG A 1101 -12.91 54.61 5.42
C ARG A 1101 -14.22 55.04 4.75
N ALA A 1102 -15.33 54.83 5.44
CA ALA A 1102 -16.42 55.78 5.31
C ALA A 1102 -15.92 57.03 6.03
N ASP A 1103 -15.79 58.12 5.28
CA ASP A 1103 -15.26 59.37 5.80
C ASP A 1103 -16.09 59.87 7.00
N ASN A 1104 -15.35 60.40 7.98
CA ASN A 1104 -15.77 61.22 9.12
C ASN A 1104 -16.39 60.51 10.33
N GLU A 1105 -15.55 60.00 11.25
CA GLU A 1105 -15.67 60.21 12.71
C GLU A 1105 -14.26 60.16 13.35
N PRO A 1106 -13.97 60.92 14.41
CA PRO A 1106 -12.62 61.05 14.99
C PRO A 1106 -12.20 59.81 15.80
N ASP A 1107 -10.96 59.36 15.57
CA ASP A 1107 -10.29 58.24 16.27
C ASP A 1107 -10.01 58.59 17.76
N ASP A 1108 -10.69 57.91 18.69
CA ASP A 1108 -10.36 57.93 20.12
C ASP A 1108 -9.71 56.58 20.51
N PHE A 1109 -8.40 56.49 20.28
CA PHE A 1109 -7.55 55.38 20.75
C PHE A 1109 -6.65 55.81 21.93
N ALA A 1110 -7.00 56.90 22.62
CA ALA A 1110 -6.24 57.40 23.75
C ALA A 1110 -6.34 56.53 25.02
N ASP A 1111 -7.42 55.75 25.18
CA ASP A 1111 -7.72 55.08 26.45
C ASP A 1111 -7.07 53.69 26.63
N ILE A 1112 -6.54 53.06 25.57
CA ILE A 1112 -5.87 51.74 25.68
C ILE A 1112 -4.45 51.87 26.25
N ALA A 1113 -3.82 53.05 26.15
CA ALA A 1113 -2.49 53.29 26.72
C ALA A 1113 -2.50 53.41 28.26
N LEU A 1114 -3.65 53.71 28.87
CA LEU A 1114 -3.80 53.84 30.32
C LEU A 1114 -3.87 52.49 31.05
N LEU A 1115 -4.23 51.40 30.36
CA LEU A 1115 -4.36 50.05 30.95
C LEU A 1115 -3.03 49.37 31.30
N PHE A 1116 -1.89 49.90 30.83
CA PHE A 1116 -0.57 49.24 30.97
C PHE A 1116 0.52 50.15 31.55
N ALA A 1117 0.17 51.31 32.11
CA ALA A 1117 1.13 52.30 32.58
C ALA A 1117 0.96 52.63 34.07
N GLU A 1118 1.10 51.64 34.96
CA GLU A 1118 1.46 51.91 36.36
C GLU A 1118 2.55 50.93 36.81
N GLY A 1119 3.74 51.49 37.09
CA GLY A 1119 4.91 50.72 37.50
C GLY A 1119 6.27 51.33 37.15
N ARG A 1120 6.42 52.67 37.17
CA ARG A 1120 7.69 53.41 37.39
C ARG A 1120 7.39 54.78 37.97
N ASP A 1121 7.04 54.84 39.25
CA ASP A 1121 7.97 55.18 40.35
C ASP A 1121 7.30 54.84 41.69
#